data_AF-A0A364NBW5-F1
#
_entry.id   AF-A0A364NBW5-F1
#
_cell.length_a   1.000
_cell.length_b   1.000
_cell.length_c   1.000
_cell.angle_alpha   90.00
_cell.angle_beta   90.00
_cell.angle_gamma   90.00
#
_symmetry.space_group_name_H-M   'P 1'
#
loop_
_entity.id
_entity.type
_entity.pdbx_description
1 polymer ?
#
loop_
_entity_poly.entity_id
_entity_poly.type
_entity_poly.pdbx_seq_one_letter_code
_entity_poly.pdbx_strand_id
1 'polypeptide(L)'
;MSPTEQEPTPENGTLFQGFEWNCPDDHQHWKRLAEQVPKLKAIGINHIWLPPGCKAANPKGVGYDIYDLYDLGEFDQKGAKGTKWGTKEELLELTKVAKEHNVGLYWDAVLNHKAGADKTEKCRVVEVDQNDRTKEVSDAFEIEGWLGFDFPGRGEQYSKMKYHWEHFSGTDWDQATEKKAIYKILGDNKGWSQSVDDEQGNADYMMFADIDYSHPEVQEDVKNWGVWITKEIGLKGFRLDAVQHFSSRFTNEWIKNLRSQCGDDIFVVGEFWSGDVKEMSDWLDDMNHEFALYDSPLLNNFGSLSTSESADLRTVFDDTLVQLRPTDAVTVVTNHDTQPGQVMETKIEGFFKPLAYSLILLRQDGYPCPFYGDLYGLSEPHETPASCGGKLADLILARKLFAYGTQEDYFDEANCIGFVRRGTWDRKAGLACVMSNAGPGQIKMAVGEMHAGEKWTDVLGWEEGEVEIDSEGYGLFNCPGTSVAVWVRSDAEGRDQFPTNFDADQEGTDREEALVDLFLPPIDRQHSRQDAAERRYSLESAISSAGFLTAPGKSIRRVISYDVIPKPDEPSAGEEPGGLTPYKVPTRKRIAQVIATVLACWFASGIVFGFAALKPILIKEGVFRNLCTPEEVDAHVEVCFEQDLRLNFFFSLASTTANVSALPVGTLLDRYGPKICFLAGSFCLAAGSILMSLAFQIEQFDGYTIGNFFLALGGTFVFLPSFQIANAFPKYGGSIVALVTGAFDASAAVFLFYRIIYDASDRTFKPQTFFLVYLIVPVAIVIAQLTFLPSENYKTEAQLEMKLQKAEDAMRDVHSSDDELPDNEIWKRRKARSTRRKERMSKLDELIGNEAARKIREEKQEQRLEASGVWGALHNKSAKDQMLTPWFILLVLLTVIQMVRMNYFIATIREQYTYMLGSVELAEKVNDFFDVALPLAGVIATPFLGALLDNVSTPGVLFLLVIIVTAIGIIGSISTLWAGYINVILFVFLRPLYYSAMSDYATKVFGFATFGRVYGTIICISGLVNLSQTGIDALTKGQFHGNPIPVNIFLAGSAFVVGTALVIYVTVQVYRMRKKLDEEDAITVTNTDVGSIMESLLEEDEPRGYGTVQRQRQPWEV
;
A
#
# COMPACT_ATOMS: atom_id res chain seq x y z
N MET A 1 42.21 -49.21 -22.42
CA MET A 1 41.60 -49.39 -21.09
C MET A 1 40.16 -49.82 -21.30
N SER A 2 39.68 -50.79 -20.53
CA SER A 2 38.30 -51.30 -20.57
C SER A 2 37.28 -50.15 -20.43
N PRO A 3 36.03 -50.31 -20.90
CA PRO A 3 34.95 -49.39 -20.56
C PRO A 3 34.76 -49.47 -19.04
N THR A 4 35.37 -48.54 -18.31
CA THR A 4 35.05 -48.27 -16.91
C THR A 4 33.58 -47.94 -16.85
N GLU A 5 32.81 -48.71 -16.09
CA GLU A 5 31.41 -48.48 -15.78
C GLU A 5 31.24 -47.00 -15.38
N GLN A 6 30.61 -46.21 -16.25
CA GLN A 6 30.32 -44.80 -15.95
C GLN A 6 29.18 -44.78 -14.94
N GLU A 7 29.41 -44.17 -13.77
CA GLU A 7 28.35 -44.03 -12.76
C GLU A 7 27.23 -43.13 -13.30
N PRO A 8 25.95 -43.49 -13.08
CA PRO A 8 24.81 -42.65 -13.45
C PRO A 8 24.89 -41.28 -12.79
N THR A 9 24.53 -40.22 -13.52
CA THR A 9 24.53 -38.85 -13.01
C THR A 9 23.39 -38.68 -11.99
N PRO A 10 23.70 -38.33 -10.72
CA PRO A 10 22.67 -38.12 -9.71
C PRO A 10 21.74 -36.97 -10.09
N GLU A 11 20.48 -37.05 -9.65
CA GLU A 11 19.52 -35.94 -9.81
C GLU A 11 20.00 -34.73 -9.00
N ASN A 12 19.92 -33.53 -9.59
CA ASN A 12 20.25 -32.29 -8.88
C ASN A 12 19.34 -32.12 -7.66
N GLY A 13 19.94 -31.88 -6.48
CA GLY A 13 19.18 -31.58 -5.27
C GLY A 13 18.51 -30.20 -5.34
N THR A 14 17.26 -30.13 -4.88
CA THR A 14 16.53 -28.88 -4.62
C THR A 14 15.83 -28.96 -3.25
N LEU A 15 16.14 -28.02 -2.36
CA LEU A 15 15.47 -27.81 -1.07
C LEU A 15 14.26 -26.92 -1.28
N PHE A 16 13.19 -27.08 -0.51
CA PHE A 16 12.03 -26.19 -0.58
C PHE A 16 11.63 -25.75 0.83
N GLN A 17 11.56 -24.44 1.08
CA GLN A 17 10.96 -23.95 2.32
C GLN A 17 9.45 -24.13 2.22
N GLY A 18 8.89 -24.98 3.07
CA GLY A 18 7.50 -25.45 2.99
C GLY A 18 6.43 -24.51 3.53
N PHE A 19 6.77 -23.27 3.92
CA PHE A 19 5.84 -22.34 4.56
C PHE A 19 6.22 -20.87 4.29
N GLU A 20 5.29 -19.96 4.54
CA GLU A 20 5.52 -18.51 4.63
C GLU A 20 4.93 -17.97 5.95
N TRP A 21 5.33 -16.76 6.37
CA TRP A 21 4.98 -16.24 7.69
C TRP A 21 3.46 -16.17 7.92
N ASN A 22 2.72 -15.73 6.90
CA ASN A 22 1.28 -15.49 6.98
C ASN A 22 0.43 -16.71 6.63
N CYS A 23 1.03 -17.92 6.58
CA CYS A 23 0.26 -19.16 6.46
C CYS A 23 -0.90 -19.18 7.50
N PRO A 24 -2.12 -19.57 7.09
CA PRO A 24 -3.30 -19.48 7.96
C PRO A 24 -3.17 -20.41 9.17
N ASP A 25 -3.72 -19.97 10.30
CA ASP A 25 -3.73 -20.68 11.59
C ASP A 25 -4.89 -21.70 11.71
N ASP A 26 -5.16 -22.43 10.64
CA ASP A 26 -6.31 -23.36 10.51
C ASP A 26 -6.00 -24.82 10.93
N HIS A 27 -4.79 -25.09 11.41
CA HIS A 27 -4.29 -26.44 11.74
C HIS A 27 -4.29 -27.44 10.57
N GLN A 28 -4.24 -27.00 9.31
CA GLN A 28 -4.30 -27.88 8.13
C GLN A 28 -2.99 -27.94 7.34
N HIS A 29 -1.94 -27.23 7.75
CA HIS A 29 -0.73 -27.09 6.94
C HIS A 29 0.00 -28.41 6.70
N TRP A 30 0.03 -29.34 7.67
CA TRP A 30 0.59 -30.68 7.44
C TRP A 30 -0.15 -31.45 6.36
N LYS A 31 -1.47 -31.35 6.30
CA LYS A 31 -2.28 -31.96 5.23
C LYS A 31 -2.01 -31.29 3.89
N ARG A 32 -1.99 -29.95 3.86
CA ARG A 32 -1.67 -29.18 2.65
C ARG A 32 -0.32 -29.61 2.08
N LEU A 33 0.72 -29.71 2.90
CA LEU A 33 2.02 -30.20 2.44
C LEU A 33 1.96 -31.66 1.96
N ALA A 34 1.26 -32.55 2.68
CA ALA A 34 1.17 -33.97 2.30
C ALA A 34 0.53 -34.14 0.92
N GLU A 35 -0.51 -33.37 0.61
CA GLU A 35 -1.18 -33.38 -0.70
C GLU A 35 -0.28 -32.87 -1.83
N GLN A 36 0.64 -31.95 -1.54
CA GLN A 36 1.51 -31.32 -2.53
C GLN A 36 2.82 -32.09 -2.77
N VAL A 37 3.28 -32.92 -1.81
CA VAL A 37 4.53 -33.70 -1.93
C VAL A 37 4.69 -34.40 -3.31
N PRO A 38 3.69 -35.13 -3.85
CA PRO A 38 3.82 -35.79 -5.14
C PRO A 38 4.05 -34.79 -6.29
N LYS A 39 3.36 -33.65 -6.26
CA LYS A 39 3.49 -32.58 -7.27
C LYS A 39 4.85 -31.88 -7.15
N LEU A 40 5.30 -31.60 -5.93
CA LEU A 40 6.63 -31.02 -5.66
C LEU A 40 7.75 -31.95 -6.14
N LYS A 41 7.64 -33.26 -5.91
CA LYS A 41 8.62 -34.23 -6.45
C LYS A 41 8.57 -34.33 -7.97
N ALA A 42 7.39 -34.22 -8.57
CA ALA A 42 7.24 -34.24 -10.02
C ALA A 42 8.05 -33.12 -10.68
N ILE A 43 8.01 -31.90 -10.13
CA ILE A 43 8.78 -30.76 -10.64
C ILE A 43 10.27 -30.79 -10.26
N GLY A 44 10.68 -31.52 -9.22
CA GLY A 44 12.11 -31.72 -8.90
C GLY A 44 12.55 -31.32 -7.50
N ILE A 45 11.62 -31.13 -6.57
CA ILE A 45 11.95 -30.94 -5.16
C ILE A 45 12.32 -32.29 -4.54
N ASN A 46 13.46 -32.33 -3.85
CA ASN A 46 13.99 -33.53 -3.20
C ASN A 46 13.86 -33.45 -1.68
N HIS A 47 13.89 -32.24 -1.13
CA HIS A 47 13.84 -32.02 0.31
C HIS A 47 12.91 -30.87 0.65
N ILE A 48 12.17 -30.98 1.75
CA ILE A 48 11.27 -29.94 2.26
C ILE A 48 11.73 -29.54 3.66
N TRP A 49 12.02 -28.26 3.85
CA TRP A 49 12.19 -27.64 5.16
C TRP A 49 10.81 -27.31 5.74
N LEU A 50 10.46 -27.99 6.83
CA LEU A 50 9.23 -27.79 7.58
C LEU A 50 9.36 -26.61 8.55
N PRO A 51 8.29 -25.84 8.82
CA PRO A 51 8.32 -24.84 9.87
C PRO A 51 8.54 -25.46 11.26
N PRO A 52 8.81 -24.66 12.31
CA PRO A 52 8.95 -25.17 13.67
C PRO A 52 7.63 -25.85 14.11
N GLY A 53 7.63 -27.18 14.12
CA GLY A 53 6.44 -28.00 14.37
C GLY A 53 6.22 -28.38 15.83
N CYS A 54 7.01 -27.83 16.74
CA CYS A 54 6.88 -28.04 18.19
C CYS A 54 5.93 -27.00 18.81
N LYS A 55 5.44 -27.27 20.03
CA LYS A 55 4.47 -26.39 20.70
C LYS A 55 5.11 -25.05 21.06
N ALA A 56 4.48 -23.99 20.57
CA ALA A 56 4.81 -22.59 20.83
C ALA A 56 4.17 -22.07 22.12
N ALA A 57 4.63 -20.92 22.60
CA ALA A 57 4.05 -20.21 23.75
C ALA A 57 2.62 -19.74 23.46
N ASN A 58 2.32 -19.39 22.20
CA ASN A 58 1.00 -19.07 21.72
C ASN A 58 0.48 -20.17 20.77
N PRO A 59 -0.77 -20.65 20.90
CA PRO A 59 -1.33 -21.68 20.00
C PRO A 59 -1.39 -21.25 18.52
N LYS A 60 -1.40 -19.93 18.26
CA LYS A 60 -1.35 -19.32 16.92
C LYS A 60 0.07 -18.89 16.51
N GLY A 61 1.06 -19.08 17.37
CA GLY A 61 2.45 -18.73 17.11
C GLY A 61 3.02 -19.46 15.89
N VAL A 62 3.95 -18.82 15.19
CA VAL A 62 4.63 -19.42 14.02
C VAL A 62 5.56 -20.56 14.45
N GLY A 63 5.98 -20.58 15.72
CA GLY A 63 6.78 -21.66 16.31
C GLY A 63 8.16 -21.22 16.81
N TYR A 64 8.63 -20.03 16.44
CA TYR A 64 9.87 -19.44 16.94
C TYR A 64 9.79 -19.06 18.42
N ASP A 65 8.59 -18.83 18.96
CA ASP A 65 8.32 -18.70 20.40
C ASP A 65 8.24 -20.08 21.08
N ILE A 66 9.30 -20.89 20.98
CA ILE A 66 9.28 -22.30 21.35
C ILE A 66 9.03 -22.53 22.86
N TYR A 67 7.97 -23.27 23.20
CA TYR A 67 7.66 -23.66 24.57
C TYR A 67 8.21 -25.07 24.89
N ASP A 68 7.80 -26.10 24.14
CA ASP A 68 8.14 -27.50 24.44
C ASP A 68 8.60 -28.25 23.19
N LEU A 69 9.89 -28.61 23.17
CA LEU A 69 10.54 -29.30 22.04
C LEU A 69 9.97 -30.71 21.79
N TYR A 70 9.40 -31.35 22.79
CA TYR A 70 8.88 -32.73 22.68
C TYR A 70 7.38 -32.79 22.36
N ASP A 71 6.68 -31.65 22.31
CA ASP A 71 5.26 -31.59 21.98
C ASP A 71 5.08 -31.19 20.51
N LEU A 72 4.87 -32.18 19.63
CA LEU A 72 4.65 -31.99 18.19
C LEU A 72 3.18 -31.68 17.85
N GLY A 73 2.44 -31.09 18.78
CA GLY A 73 0.98 -30.95 18.70
C GLY A 73 0.24 -32.22 19.16
N GLU A 74 0.79 -32.91 20.16
CA GLU A 74 0.26 -34.15 20.74
C GLU A 74 -0.48 -33.90 22.06
N PHE A 75 -0.03 -32.93 22.85
CA PHE A 75 -0.50 -32.70 24.22
C PHE A 75 -1.33 -31.42 24.34
N ASP A 76 -2.28 -31.41 25.27
CA ASP A 76 -3.05 -30.21 25.60
C ASP A 76 -2.19 -29.26 26.46
N GLN A 77 -1.52 -28.33 25.78
CA GLN A 77 -0.59 -27.37 26.37
C GLN A 77 -0.77 -26.02 25.66
N LYS A 78 -0.73 -24.92 26.42
CA LYS A 78 -0.88 -23.54 25.91
C LYS A 78 -2.19 -23.31 25.15
N GLY A 79 -3.28 -23.94 25.61
CA GLY A 79 -4.64 -23.68 25.14
C GLY A 79 -5.06 -24.42 23.85
N ALA A 80 -4.20 -25.28 23.29
CA ALA A 80 -4.56 -26.15 22.17
C ALA A 80 -3.75 -27.45 22.15
N LYS A 81 -4.35 -28.52 21.61
CA LYS A 81 -3.62 -29.77 21.31
C LYS A 81 -2.67 -29.57 20.11
N GLY A 82 -3.20 -29.16 18.96
CA GLY A 82 -2.43 -28.94 17.73
C GLY A 82 -1.56 -27.69 17.81
N THR A 83 -0.46 -27.69 17.04
CA THR A 83 0.30 -26.46 16.73
C THR A 83 -0.41 -25.67 15.63
N LYS A 84 0.01 -24.44 15.32
CA LYS A 84 -0.47 -23.66 14.16
C LYS A 84 -0.59 -24.52 12.88
N TRP A 85 0.34 -25.45 12.70
CA TRP A 85 0.48 -26.27 11.50
C TRP A 85 -0.42 -27.51 11.45
N GLY A 86 -0.80 -28.06 12.61
CA GLY A 86 -1.58 -29.29 12.74
C GLY A 86 -1.16 -30.15 13.93
N THR A 87 -1.64 -31.39 13.97
CA THR A 87 -1.32 -32.37 15.03
C THR A 87 -0.16 -33.29 14.66
N LYS A 88 0.41 -33.99 15.67
CA LYS A 88 1.45 -34.99 15.44
C LYS A 88 1.01 -36.10 14.49
N GLU A 89 -0.24 -36.54 14.57
CA GLU A 89 -0.76 -37.59 13.70
C GLU A 89 -0.76 -37.17 12.22
N GLU A 90 -1.09 -35.91 11.94
CA GLU A 90 -1.08 -35.34 10.59
C GLU A 90 0.36 -35.17 10.06
N LEU A 91 1.29 -34.76 10.93
CA LEU A 91 2.72 -34.69 10.62
C LEU A 91 3.32 -36.08 10.28
N LEU A 92 2.90 -37.13 10.98
CA LEU A 92 3.31 -38.51 10.68
C LEU A 92 2.73 -39.00 9.34
N GLU A 93 1.54 -38.54 8.93
CA GLU A 93 1.02 -38.86 7.60
C GLU A 93 1.81 -38.11 6.51
N LEU A 94 2.13 -36.82 6.70
CA LEU A 94 3.04 -36.08 5.80
C LEU A 94 4.38 -36.82 5.64
N THR A 95 4.95 -37.29 6.74
CA THR A 95 6.18 -38.07 6.76
C THR A 95 6.09 -39.33 5.92
N LYS A 96 4.99 -40.07 6.06
CA LYS A 96 4.74 -41.29 5.29
C LYS A 96 4.65 -40.97 3.79
N VAL A 97 3.90 -39.95 3.41
CA VAL A 97 3.77 -39.54 2.00
C VAL A 97 5.11 -39.05 1.42
N ALA A 98 5.89 -38.29 2.18
CA ALA A 98 7.24 -37.85 1.80
C ALA A 98 8.16 -39.05 1.54
N LYS A 99 8.15 -40.04 2.44
CA LYS A 99 8.93 -41.27 2.29
C LYS A 99 8.50 -42.11 1.08
N GLU A 100 7.20 -42.24 0.83
CA GLU A 100 6.67 -42.96 -0.34
C GLU A 100 7.14 -42.34 -1.67
N HIS A 101 7.36 -41.03 -1.70
CA HIS A 101 7.81 -40.29 -2.89
C HIS A 101 9.32 -40.00 -2.90
N ASN A 102 10.09 -40.54 -1.94
CA ASN A 102 11.53 -40.27 -1.75
C ASN A 102 11.85 -38.77 -1.64
N VAL A 103 11.03 -38.03 -0.89
CA VAL A 103 11.28 -36.64 -0.49
C VAL A 103 11.77 -36.63 0.95
N GLY A 104 12.93 -36.05 1.21
CA GLY A 104 13.48 -35.91 2.55
C GLY A 104 12.86 -34.72 3.29
N LEU A 105 12.73 -34.81 4.61
CA LEU A 105 12.20 -33.74 5.45
C LEU A 105 13.31 -33.18 6.33
N TYR A 106 13.42 -31.84 6.34
CA TYR A 106 14.33 -31.10 7.20
C TYR A 106 13.51 -30.37 8.26
N TRP A 107 13.96 -30.48 9.51
CA TRP A 107 13.25 -29.91 10.65
C TRP A 107 13.84 -28.57 11.06
N ASP A 108 12.98 -27.58 11.35
CA ASP A 108 13.39 -26.31 11.94
C ASP A 108 13.63 -26.47 13.44
N ALA A 109 14.89 -26.30 13.85
CA ALA A 109 15.33 -26.45 15.22
C ALA A 109 15.58 -25.08 15.86
N VAL A 110 14.61 -24.64 16.67
CA VAL A 110 14.70 -23.43 17.49
C VAL A 110 15.33 -23.79 18.82
N LEU A 111 16.63 -23.51 18.94
CA LEU A 111 17.46 -23.99 20.05
C LEU A 111 18.05 -22.86 20.90
N ASN A 112 17.89 -21.60 20.51
CA ASN A 112 18.46 -20.49 21.27
C ASN A 112 17.80 -20.29 22.64
N HIS A 113 16.47 -20.29 22.66
CA HIS A 113 15.69 -19.79 23.79
C HIS A 113 14.46 -20.66 24.07
N LYS A 114 13.78 -20.39 25.19
CA LYS A 114 12.44 -20.92 25.48
C LYS A 114 11.49 -19.78 25.85
N ALA A 115 10.24 -19.88 25.41
CA ALA A 115 9.20 -18.87 25.61
C ALA A 115 7.95 -19.47 26.30
N GLY A 116 7.20 -18.63 27.01
CA GLY A 116 5.94 -19.02 27.64
C GLY A 116 6.11 -19.96 28.84
N ALA A 117 7.01 -19.65 29.77
CA ALA A 117 7.18 -20.43 31.00
C ALA A 117 5.86 -20.61 31.78
N ASP A 118 5.76 -21.68 32.56
CA ASP A 118 4.56 -22.02 33.34
C ASP A 118 4.47 -21.25 34.65
N LYS A 119 5.63 -20.84 35.18
CA LYS A 119 5.73 -20.05 36.42
C LYS A 119 6.94 -19.13 36.37
N THR A 120 6.85 -18.08 37.19
CA THR A 120 7.99 -17.23 37.49
C THR A 120 8.90 -17.86 38.54
N GLU A 121 10.19 -17.56 38.47
CA GLU A 121 11.18 -17.94 39.47
C GLU A 121 12.06 -16.75 39.83
N LYS A 122 12.44 -16.69 41.11
CA LYS A 122 13.34 -15.66 41.62
C LYS A 122 14.78 -16.06 41.35
N CYS A 123 15.53 -15.18 40.71
CA CYS A 123 16.95 -15.39 40.46
C CYS A 123 17.74 -14.10 40.65
N ARG A 124 19.04 -14.25 40.95
CA ARG A 124 19.95 -13.10 41.03
C ARG A 124 20.48 -12.78 39.64
N VAL A 125 20.47 -11.50 39.29
CA VAL A 125 20.89 -11.02 37.97
C VAL A 125 21.73 -9.75 38.09
N VAL A 126 22.37 -9.40 36.98
CA VAL A 126 22.89 -8.07 36.68
C VAL A 126 22.28 -7.59 35.36
N GLU A 127 21.99 -6.30 35.27
CA GLU A 127 21.67 -5.68 33.99
C GLU A 127 22.95 -5.51 33.17
N VAL A 128 22.88 -5.86 31.89
CA VAL A 128 23.97 -5.64 30.93
C VAL A 128 23.59 -4.57 29.89
N ASP A 129 24.59 -3.95 29.28
CA ASP A 129 24.39 -2.90 28.28
C ASP A 129 23.71 -3.47 27.02
N GLN A 130 22.73 -2.72 26.48
CA GLN A 130 21.98 -3.10 25.29
C GLN A 130 22.79 -3.11 23.99
N ASN A 131 24.00 -2.55 23.98
CA ASN A 131 24.90 -2.55 22.81
C ASN A 131 26.18 -3.34 23.10
N ASP A 132 26.39 -3.80 24.33
CA ASP A 132 27.57 -4.56 24.74
C ASP A 132 27.26 -5.49 25.92
N ARG A 133 26.93 -6.76 25.63
CA ARG A 133 26.52 -7.76 26.65
C ARG A 133 27.63 -8.10 27.64
N THR A 134 28.87 -7.73 27.34
CA THR A 134 30.03 -7.93 28.22
C THR A 134 30.09 -6.90 29.35
N LYS A 135 29.36 -5.78 29.22
CA LYS A 135 29.36 -4.67 30.19
C LYS A 135 28.17 -4.76 31.13
N GLU A 136 28.45 -4.98 32.41
CA GLU A 136 27.45 -4.89 33.48
C GLU A 136 27.19 -3.41 33.83
N VAL A 137 25.92 -3.01 33.85
CA VAL A 137 25.48 -1.63 34.08
C VAL A 137 24.75 -1.44 35.41
N SER A 138 24.57 -2.51 36.18
CA SER A 138 24.00 -2.47 37.53
C SER A 138 24.81 -3.31 38.51
N ASP A 139 24.62 -3.04 39.80
CA ASP A 139 24.96 -4.01 40.85
C ASP A 139 24.06 -5.24 40.74
N ALA A 140 24.42 -6.34 41.40
CA ALA A 140 23.63 -7.58 41.40
C ALA A 140 22.40 -7.49 42.31
N PHE A 141 21.21 -7.78 41.77
CA PHE A 141 19.93 -7.78 42.49
C PHE A 141 19.06 -8.98 42.12
N GLU A 142 17.90 -9.12 42.75
CA GLU A 142 16.95 -10.21 42.49
C GLU A 142 15.81 -9.72 41.59
N ILE A 143 15.47 -10.52 40.58
CA ILE A 143 14.27 -10.33 39.74
C ILE A 143 13.34 -11.52 39.86
N GLU A 144 12.12 -11.36 39.36
CA GLU A 144 11.17 -12.45 39.16
C GLU A 144 10.98 -12.70 37.66
N GLY A 145 11.66 -13.71 37.11
CA GLY A 145 11.69 -14.00 35.67
C GLY A 145 10.82 -15.20 35.29
N TRP A 146 10.28 -15.21 34.07
CA TRP A 146 9.53 -16.35 33.51
C TRP A 146 10.47 -17.50 33.10
N LEU A 147 10.90 -18.31 34.08
CA LEU A 147 11.99 -19.29 33.91
C LEU A 147 11.61 -20.73 34.32
N GLY A 148 10.42 -20.97 34.88
CA GLY A 148 10.00 -22.31 35.28
C GLY A 148 9.14 -23.01 34.23
N PHE A 149 9.64 -24.09 33.63
CA PHE A 149 8.90 -24.90 32.63
C PHE A 149 8.65 -26.32 33.16
N ASP A 150 7.39 -26.60 33.46
CA ASP A 150 6.94 -27.84 34.06
C ASP A 150 6.27 -28.79 33.05
N PHE A 151 5.86 -28.32 31.86
CA PHE A 151 5.22 -29.11 30.81
C PHE A 151 4.05 -29.98 31.31
N PRO A 152 3.01 -29.38 31.94
CA PRO A 152 2.01 -30.13 32.67
C PRO A 152 1.17 -31.07 31.77
N GLY A 153 0.93 -30.70 30.52
CA GLY A 153 0.15 -31.52 29.59
C GLY A 153 0.91 -32.73 29.06
N ARG A 154 2.24 -32.62 28.89
CA ARG A 154 3.11 -33.74 28.50
C ARG A 154 3.54 -34.61 29.69
N GLY A 155 3.66 -34.01 30.88
CA GLY A 155 4.18 -34.68 32.07
C GLY A 155 5.63 -35.13 31.87
N GLU A 156 5.89 -36.44 31.97
CA GLU A 156 7.22 -37.05 31.77
C GLU A 156 7.33 -37.85 30.47
N GLN A 157 6.35 -37.73 29.57
CA GLN A 157 6.40 -38.44 28.30
C GLN A 157 7.55 -37.88 27.42
N TYR A 158 8.32 -38.80 26.83
CA TYR A 158 9.55 -38.58 26.04
C TYR A 158 10.76 -38.04 26.83
N SER A 159 10.59 -37.00 27.64
CA SER A 159 11.63 -36.44 28.51
C SER A 159 11.11 -36.06 29.88
N LYS A 160 11.94 -36.32 30.90
CA LYS A 160 11.69 -35.94 32.30
C LYS A 160 12.18 -34.54 32.64
N MET A 161 12.88 -33.88 31.71
CA MET A 161 13.49 -32.57 31.92
C MET A 161 12.44 -31.52 32.31
N LYS A 162 12.77 -30.73 33.33
CA LYS A 162 12.03 -29.54 33.77
C LYS A 162 13.02 -28.39 33.79
N TYR A 163 12.65 -27.25 33.21
CA TYR A 163 13.54 -26.10 33.15
C TYR A 163 13.26 -25.17 34.32
N HIS A 164 14.34 -24.57 34.82
CA HIS A 164 14.40 -23.67 35.96
C HIS A 164 15.39 -22.56 35.61
N TRP A 165 15.43 -21.49 36.39
CA TRP A 165 16.35 -20.37 36.17
C TRP A 165 17.83 -20.80 36.00
N GLU A 166 18.25 -21.90 36.64
CA GLU A 166 19.61 -22.47 36.52
C GLU A 166 19.91 -23.12 35.17
N HIS A 167 18.92 -23.25 34.28
CA HIS A 167 19.06 -23.76 32.92
C HIS A 167 19.19 -22.65 31.87
N PHE A 168 19.14 -21.38 32.30
CA PHE A 168 19.20 -20.22 31.42
C PHE A 168 20.37 -19.30 31.76
N SER A 169 20.94 -18.65 30.75
CA SER A 169 22.02 -17.66 30.85
C SER A 169 21.47 -16.25 31.09
N GLY A 170 20.27 -15.95 30.56
CA GLY A 170 19.64 -14.64 30.70
C GLY A 170 18.15 -14.57 30.35
N THR A 171 17.54 -13.42 30.64
CA THR A 171 16.15 -13.06 30.27
C THR A 171 16.01 -11.55 30.06
N ASP A 172 14.94 -11.07 29.43
CA ASP A 172 14.71 -9.63 29.18
C ASP A 172 13.60 -8.99 30.03
N TRP A 173 12.96 -9.75 30.93
CA TRP A 173 11.78 -9.29 31.65
C TRP A 173 11.82 -9.61 33.15
N ASP A 174 11.62 -8.59 33.98
CA ASP A 174 11.35 -8.73 35.40
C ASP A 174 9.86 -8.51 35.69
N GLN A 175 9.16 -9.58 36.05
CA GLN A 175 7.74 -9.57 36.35
C GLN A 175 7.40 -8.77 37.62
N ALA A 176 8.30 -8.71 38.59
CA ALA A 176 8.04 -8.02 39.85
C ALA A 176 8.00 -6.50 39.69
N THR A 177 8.82 -5.96 38.78
CA THR A 177 8.92 -4.52 38.51
C THR A 177 8.34 -4.09 37.16
N GLU A 178 7.89 -5.05 36.33
CA GLU A 178 7.43 -4.84 34.95
C GLU A 178 8.46 -4.10 34.09
N LYS A 179 9.74 -4.37 34.34
CA LYS A 179 10.86 -3.72 33.65
C LYS A 179 11.41 -4.63 32.56
N LYS A 180 11.57 -4.05 31.37
CA LYS A 180 12.31 -4.63 30.25
C LYS A 180 13.77 -4.15 30.28
N ALA A 181 14.70 -5.07 30.43
CA ALA A 181 16.15 -4.85 30.32
C ALA A 181 16.84 -6.21 30.09
N ILE A 182 18.07 -6.24 29.58
CA ILE A 182 18.79 -7.52 29.41
C ILE A 182 19.39 -7.91 30.76
N TYR A 183 18.88 -9.00 31.33
CA TYR A 183 19.31 -9.54 32.60
C TYR A 183 20.19 -10.76 32.38
N LYS A 184 21.45 -10.67 32.80
CA LYS A 184 22.35 -11.83 32.87
C LYS A 184 22.15 -12.54 34.21
N ILE A 185 21.83 -13.83 34.18
CA ILE A 185 21.61 -14.66 35.37
C ILE A 185 22.94 -14.98 36.04
N LEU A 186 22.99 -14.81 37.36
CA LEU A 186 24.14 -15.13 38.19
C LEU A 186 23.96 -16.48 38.88
N GLY A 187 25.04 -17.27 38.90
CA GLY A 187 25.10 -18.57 39.57
C GLY A 187 26.49 -19.18 39.44
N ASP A 188 26.69 -20.35 40.04
CA ASP A 188 27.95 -21.08 39.93
C ASP A 188 28.15 -21.55 38.47
N ASN A 189 29.30 -21.19 37.87
CA ASN A 189 29.63 -21.46 36.47
C ASN A 189 28.65 -20.86 35.43
N LYS A 190 27.88 -19.83 35.80
CA LYS A 190 26.98 -19.10 34.88
C LYS A 190 27.70 -17.97 34.14
N GLY A 191 27.34 -17.77 32.88
CA GLY A 191 27.77 -16.65 32.06
C GLY A 191 27.32 -16.84 30.61
N TRP A 192 27.51 -15.82 29.80
CA TRP A 192 27.30 -15.94 28.36
C TRP A 192 28.27 -16.94 27.74
N SER A 193 27.78 -17.73 26.79
CA SER A 193 28.60 -18.60 25.96
C SER A 193 29.74 -17.80 25.34
N GLN A 194 30.95 -18.36 25.33
CA GLN A 194 32.13 -17.75 24.70
C GLN A 194 32.36 -18.26 23.28
N SER A 195 31.50 -19.17 22.81
CA SER A 195 31.57 -19.77 21.47
C SER A 195 30.35 -19.34 20.64
N VAL A 196 30.08 -18.04 20.64
CA VAL A 196 29.04 -17.34 19.87
C VAL A 196 29.70 -16.17 19.18
N ASP A 197 28.96 -15.50 18.30
CA ASP A 197 29.46 -14.32 17.62
C ASP A 197 29.76 -13.15 18.58
N ASP A 198 30.64 -12.23 18.17
CA ASP A 198 31.02 -11.06 18.96
C ASP A 198 30.14 -9.82 18.70
N GLU A 199 29.06 -9.98 17.92
CA GLU A 199 28.03 -8.96 17.74
C GLU A 199 27.54 -8.43 19.09
N GLN A 200 27.53 -7.10 19.22
CA GLN A 200 27.15 -6.41 20.46
C GLN A 200 27.95 -6.93 21.68
N GLY A 201 29.23 -7.24 21.46
CA GLY A 201 30.22 -7.74 22.42
C GLY A 201 30.12 -9.25 22.69
N ASN A 202 28.91 -9.81 22.68
CA ASN A 202 28.63 -11.23 22.81
C ASN A 202 27.17 -11.48 22.41
N ALA A 203 26.97 -12.31 21.39
CA ALA A 203 25.68 -12.51 20.74
C ALA A 203 24.80 -13.61 21.38
N ASP A 204 25.18 -14.19 22.53
CA ASP A 204 24.45 -15.31 23.17
C ASP A 204 22.98 -14.92 23.43
N TYR A 205 22.76 -13.78 24.10
CA TYR A 205 21.41 -13.33 24.39
C TYR A 205 20.71 -12.68 23.18
N MET A 206 19.67 -13.35 22.68
CA MET A 206 18.76 -12.81 21.64
C MET A 206 17.41 -12.36 22.22
N MET A 207 16.61 -13.28 22.78
CA MET A 207 15.26 -13.02 23.28
C MET A 207 14.75 -14.09 24.25
N PHE A 208 13.65 -13.80 24.96
CA PHE A 208 12.99 -14.69 25.92
C PHE A 208 13.94 -15.22 27.01
N ALA A 209 13.85 -16.51 27.38
CA ALA A 209 14.75 -17.17 28.31
C ALA A 209 15.85 -17.90 27.53
N ASP A 210 17.07 -17.38 27.62
CA ASP A 210 18.22 -17.80 26.82
C ASP A 210 18.85 -19.08 27.38
N ILE A 211 18.99 -20.14 26.57
CA ILE A 211 19.35 -21.48 27.03
C ILE A 211 20.84 -21.58 27.35
N ASP A 212 21.18 -22.05 28.55
CA ASP A 212 22.57 -22.25 28.96
C ASP A 212 23.12 -23.62 28.52
N TYR A 213 23.80 -23.64 27.37
CA TYR A 213 24.48 -24.81 26.84
C TYR A 213 25.77 -25.21 27.56
N SER A 214 26.16 -24.54 28.64
CA SER A 214 27.18 -25.04 29.56
C SER A 214 26.61 -26.04 30.58
N HIS A 215 25.29 -26.02 30.81
CA HIS A 215 24.64 -26.88 31.80
C HIS A 215 24.52 -28.34 31.31
N PRO A 216 25.00 -29.34 32.06
CA PRO A 216 24.99 -30.74 31.62
C PRO A 216 23.60 -31.30 31.30
N GLU A 217 22.59 -31.01 32.12
CA GLU A 217 21.21 -31.51 31.92
C GLU A 217 20.59 -30.96 30.63
N VAL A 218 20.86 -29.68 30.32
CA VAL A 218 20.39 -29.03 29.08
C VAL A 218 21.05 -29.67 27.87
N GLN A 219 22.38 -29.88 27.90
CA GLN A 219 23.09 -30.52 26.81
C GLN A 219 22.58 -31.94 26.54
N GLU A 220 22.36 -32.72 27.61
CA GLU A 220 21.85 -34.09 27.51
C GLU A 220 20.43 -34.11 26.94
N ASP A 221 19.53 -33.27 27.44
CA ASP A 221 18.14 -33.23 26.97
C ASP A 221 18.04 -32.82 25.49
N VAL A 222 18.77 -31.78 25.06
CA VAL A 222 18.74 -31.32 23.66
C VAL A 222 19.41 -32.31 22.70
N LYS A 223 20.47 -33.02 23.14
CA LYS A 223 21.07 -34.14 22.38
C LYS A 223 20.10 -35.31 22.24
N ASN A 224 19.37 -35.65 23.31
CA ASN A 224 18.36 -36.69 23.29
C ASN A 224 17.17 -36.33 22.40
N TRP A 225 16.71 -35.07 22.47
CA TRP A 225 15.65 -34.55 21.63
C TRP A 225 15.99 -34.68 20.13
N GLY A 226 17.19 -34.25 19.73
CA GLY A 226 17.62 -34.32 18.32
C GLY A 226 17.60 -35.74 17.76
N VAL A 227 18.05 -36.72 18.54
CA VAL A 227 17.99 -38.15 18.16
C VAL A 227 16.55 -38.66 18.15
N TRP A 228 15.75 -38.28 19.14
CA TRP A 228 14.36 -38.69 19.25
C TRP A 228 13.55 -38.21 18.04
N ILE A 229 13.56 -36.92 17.74
CA ILE A 229 12.74 -36.36 16.66
C ILE A 229 13.16 -36.89 15.29
N THR A 230 14.46 -37.09 15.08
CA THR A 230 14.99 -37.71 13.86
C THR A 230 14.46 -39.12 13.66
N LYS A 231 14.36 -39.92 14.73
CA LYS A 231 13.85 -41.29 14.66
C LYS A 231 12.33 -41.35 14.58
N GLU A 232 11.64 -40.45 15.27
CA GLU A 232 10.18 -40.37 15.31
C GLU A 232 9.59 -39.98 13.95
N ILE A 233 10.20 -39.00 13.28
CA ILE A 233 9.74 -38.45 11.99
C ILE A 233 10.57 -39.00 10.82
N GLY A 234 11.73 -39.62 11.05
CA GLY A 234 12.58 -40.11 9.96
C GLY A 234 13.22 -38.98 9.14
N LEU A 235 13.71 -37.95 9.83
CA LEU A 235 14.29 -36.74 9.23
C LEU A 235 15.57 -37.05 8.42
N LYS A 236 15.83 -36.22 7.42
CA LYS A 236 17.06 -36.23 6.62
C LYS A 236 17.96 -35.01 6.84
N GLY A 237 17.52 -34.08 7.66
CA GLY A 237 18.31 -32.91 7.99
C GLY A 237 17.63 -31.94 8.93
N PHE A 238 18.33 -30.85 9.20
CA PHE A 238 17.91 -29.79 10.10
C PHE A 238 18.23 -28.41 9.51
N ARG A 239 17.32 -27.46 9.73
CA ARG A 239 17.59 -26.03 9.65
C ARG A 239 17.73 -25.52 11.09
N LEU A 240 18.88 -24.95 11.44
CA LEU A 240 19.12 -24.37 12.76
C LEU A 240 18.79 -22.88 12.72
N ASP A 241 17.81 -22.48 13.52
CA ASP A 241 17.39 -21.09 13.73
C ASP A 241 18.45 -20.31 14.49
N ALA A 242 18.72 -19.05 14.12
CA ALA A 242 19.55 -18.14 14.91
C ALA A 242 20.93 -18.72 15.32
N VAL A 243 21.64 -19.41 14.42
CA VAL A 243 22.83 -20.23 14.79
C VAL A 243 24.00 -19.43 15.34
N GLN A 244 24.05 -18.11 15.06
CA GLN A 244 25.04 -17.19 15.59
C GLN A 244 24.87 -16.91 17.10
N HIS A 245 23.65 -17.15 17.63
CA HIS A 245 23.25 -16.76 18.98
C HIS A 245 23.36 -17.88 20.02
N PHE A 246 23.74 -19.11 19.64
CA PHE A 246 23.98 -20.18 20.63
C PHE A 246 25.25 -20.99 20.33
N SER A 247 25.76 -21.67 21.37
CA SER A 247 27.11 -22.24 21.40
C SER A 247 27.48 -23.11 20.19
N SER A 248 28.38 -22.63 19.31
CA SER A 248 28.96 -23.39 18.19
C SER A 248 29.69 -24.67 18.64
N ARG A 249 30.32 -24.66 19.82
CA ARG A 249 30.86 -25.85 20.47
C ARG A 249 29.78 -26.90 20.69
N PHE A 250 28.67 -26.51 21.32
CA PHE A 250 27.56 -27.44 21.55
C PHE A 250 26.95 -27.93 20.24
N THR A 251 26.75 -27.04 19.26
CA THR A 251 26.23 -27.41 17.94
C THR A 251 27.09 -28.48 17.27
N ASN A 252 28.41 -28.33 17.28
CA ASN A 252 29.35 -29.36 16.81
C ASN A 252 29.19 -30.71 17.54
N GLU A 253 29.07 -30.69 18.87
CA GLU A 253 28.84 -31.91 19.67
C GLU A 253 27.48 -32.54 19.38
N TRP A 254 26.45 -31.72 19.18
CA TRP A 254 25.10 -32.14 18.89
C TRP A 254 25.02 -32.82 17.52
N ILE A 255 25.62 -32.25 16.48
CA ILE A 255 25.71 -32.84 15.14
C ILE A 255 26.45 -34.17 15.17
N LYS A 256 27.60 -34.24 15.86
CA LYS A 256 28.37 -35.49 15.99
C LYS A 256 27.56 -36.58 16.68
N ASN A 257 26.87 -36.24 17.78
CA ASN A 257 25.98 -37.17 18.46
C ASN A 257 24.84 -37.64 17.53
N LEU A 258 24.22 -36.71 16.83
CA LEU A 258 23.11 -36.97 15.91
C LEU A 258 23.53 -37.92 14.78
N ARG A 259 24.61 -37.61 14.07
CA ARG A 259 25.12 -38.46 12.97
C ARG A 259 25.55 -39.84 13.44
N SER A 260 26.19 -39.93 14.60
CA SER A 260 26.60 -41.22 15.17
C SER A 260 25.41 -42.16 15.48
N GLN A 261 24.24 -41.61 15.78
CA GLN A 261 23.05 -42.37 16.19
C GLN A 261 21.99 -42.52 15.09
N CYS A 262 21.99 -41.64 14.10
CA CYS A 262 20.95 -41.58 13.06
C CYS A 262 21.49 -41.73 11.63
N GLY A 263 22.80 -41.60 11.39
CA GLY A 263 23.43 -41.74 10.08
C GLY A 263 24.24 -40.50 9.67
N ASP A 264 25.30 -40.72 8.88
CA ASP A 264 26.17 -39.63 8.39
C ASP A 264 25.52 -38.81 7.26
N ASP A 265 24.37 -39.24 6.73
CA ASP A 265 23.63 -38.59 5.65
C ASP A 265 22.73 -37.42 6.12
N ILE A 266 22.75 -37.09 7.42
CA ILE A 266 21.96 -35.98 7.98
C ILE A 266 22.59 -34.63 7.59
N PHE A 267 21.88 -33.89 6.73
CA PHE A 267 22.26 -32.55 6.29
C PHE A 267 21.90 -31.50 7.35
N VAL A 268 22.76 -30.50 7.55
CA VAL A 268 22.48 -29.40 8.50
C VAL A 268 22.84 -28.08 7.88
N VAL A 269 21.88 -27.14 7.89
CA VAL A 269 22.07 -25.75 7.47
C VAL A 269 21.71 -24.82 8.63
N GLY A 270 22.49 -23.78 8.84
CA GLY A 270 22.20 -22.75 9.84
C GLY A 270 21.79 -21.44 9.22
N GLU A 271 20.94 -20.73 9.95
CA GLU A 271 20.66 -19.34 9.70
C GLU A 271 21.71 -18.44 10.39
N PHE A 272 22.60 -17.87 9.58
CA PHE A 272 23.53 -16.83 9.98
C PHE A 272 23.38 -15.65 9.02
N TRP A 273 22.60 -14.65 9.42
CA TRP A 273 22.33 -13.46 8.59
C TRP A 273 23.42 -12.38 8.75
N SER A 274 24.61 -12.62 8.18
CA SER A 274 25.63 -11.58 8.04
C SER A 274 25.74 -11.08 6.58
N GLY A 275 26.11 -9.82 6.42
CA GLY A 275 26.48 -9.24 5.13
C GLY A 275 27.95 -9.48 4.75
N ASP A 276 28.75 -10.01 5.67
CA ASP A 276 30.19 -10.26 5.48
C ASP A 276 30.46 -11.76 5.27
N VAL A 277 30.78 -12.12 4.02
CA VAL A 277 31.12 -13.52 3.66
C VAL A 277 32.34 -14.04 4.43
N LYS A 278 33.24 -13.17 4.86
CA LYS A 278 34.43 -13.58 5.59
C LYS A 278 34.07 -14.05 7.00
N GLU A 279 33.20 -13.34 7.69
CA GLU A 279 32.68 -13.72 9.00
C GLU A 279 31.99 -15.09 8.94
N MET A 280 31.13 -15.30 7.94
CA MET A 280 30.47 -16.58 7.70
C MET A 280 31.46 -17.70 7.40
N SER A 281 32.50 -17.42 6.59
CA SER A 281 33.55 -18.39 6.26
C SER A 281 34.40 -18.76 7.47
N ASP A 282 34.80 -17.77 8.27
CA ASP A 282 35.59 -17.97 9.50
C ASP A 282 34.78 -18.81 10.51
N TRP A 283 33.47 -18.54 10.65
CA TRP A 283 32.58 -19.35 11.47
C TRP A 283 32.41 -20.79 10.95
N LEU A 284 32.28 -20.98 9.64
CA LEU A 284 32.21 -22.32 9.03
C LEU A 284 33.49 -23.14 9.26
N ASP A 285 34.65 -22.50 9.33
CA ASP A 285 35.92 -23.17 9.65
C ASP A 285 35.91 -23.73 11.08
N ASP A 286 35.27 -23.04 12.03
CA ASP A 286 35.08 -23.51 13.40
C ASP A 286 34.03 -24.65 13.50
N MET A 287 33.23 -24.88 12.45
CA MET A 287 32.20 -25.91 12.38
C MET A 287 32.65 -27.22 11.71
N ASN A 288 33.97 -27.46 11.62
CA ASN A 288 34.58 -28.68 11.10
C ASN A 288 34.16 -29.07 9.66
N HIS A 289 33.77 -28.10 8.81
CA HIS A 289 33.39 -28.30 7.40
C HIS A 289 32.23 -29.32 7.17
N GLU A 290 31.35 -29.45 8.15
CA GLU A 290 30.30 -30.47 8.17
C GLU A 290 28.88 -29.86 8.14
N PHE A 291 28.81 -28.57 7.78
CA PHE A 291 27.68 -27.66 8.00
C PHE A 291 27.56 -26.68 6.82
N ALA A 292 26.33 -26.25 6.50
CA ALA A 292 26.07 -25.25 5.46
C ALA A 292 25.41 -23.98 6.06
N LEU A 293 25.48 -22.86 5.35
CA LEU A 293 24.78 -21.62 5.71
C LEU A 293 23.91 -21.12 4.57
N TYR A 294 22.85 -20.39 4.91
CA TYR A 294 22.11 -19.62 3.91
C TYR A 294 22.97 -18.47 3.37
N ASP A 295 23.00 -18.31 2.05
CA ASP A 295 23.83 -17.28 1.39
C ASP A 295 23.14 -15.91 1.46
N SER A 296 23.26 -15.28 2.63
CA SER A 296 22.73 -13.94 2.90
C SER A 296 23.37 -12.83 2.07
N PRO A 297 24.69 -12.85 1.76
CA PRO A 297 25.26 -11.87 0.84
C PRO A 297 24.65 -11.96 -0.57
N LEU A 298 24.41 -13.17 -1.10
CA LEU A 298 23.76 -13.32 -2.41
C LEU A 298 22.33 -12.77 -2.42
N LEU A 299 21.56 -13.01 -1.35
CA LEU A 299 20.22 -12.43 -1.17
C LEU A 299 20.27 -10.89 -1.18
N ASN A 300 21.22 -10.29 -0.46
CA ASN A 300 21.43 -8.85 -0.42
C ASN A 300 21.83 -8.28 -1.79
N ASN A 301 22.65 -9.02 -2.55
CA ASN A 301 23.01 -8.68 -3.92
C ASN A 301 21.78 -8.67 -4.83
N PHE A 302 20.90 -9.68 -4.74
CA PHE A 302 19.64 -9.68 -5.48
C PHE A 302 18.74 -8.49 -5.13
N GLY A 303 18.59 -8.17 -3.83
CA GLY A 303 17.83 -6.99 -3.39
C GLY A 303 18.39 -5.69 -3.98
N SER A 304 19.71 -5.49 -3.88
CA SER A 304 20.41 -4.30 -4.38
C SER A 304 20.33 -4.17 -5.91
N LEU A 305 20.55 -5.27 -6.65
CA LEU A 305 20.50 -5.29 -8.11
C LEU A 305 19.07 -5.12 -8.64
N SER A 306 18.07 -5.65 -7.93
CA SER A 306 16.67 -5.56 -8.38
C SER A 306 16.08 -4.15 -8.24
N THR A 307 16.58 -3.37 -7.26
CA THR A 307 16.08 -2.02 -6.96
C THR A 307 16.89 -0.91 -7.64
N SER A 308 18.03 -1.24 -8.23
CA SER A 308 18.91 -0.30 -8.96
C SER A 308 18.60 -0.30 -10.46
N GLU A 309 18.43 0.88 -11.06
CA GLU A 309 18.18 1.00 -12.49
C GLU A 309 19.43 0.59 -13.31
N SER A 310 19.27 -0.35 -14.25
CA SER A 310 20.36 -0.86 -15.12
C SER A 310 21.59 -1.39 -14.35
N ALA A 311 21.35 -2.06 -13.22
CA ALA A 311 22.40 -2.61 -12.37
C ALA A 311 23.37 -3.55 -13.14
N ASP A 312 24.63 -3.60 -12.72
CA ASP A 312 25.64 -4.47 -13.34
C ASP A 312 25.49 -5.91 -12.86
N LEU A 313 24.90 -6.78 -13.68
CA LEU A 313 24.66 -8.19 -13.37
C LEU A 313 25.95 -9.00 -13.20
N ARG A 314 27.10 -8.50 -13.67
CA ARG A 314 28.38 -9.21 -13.54
C ARG A 314 28.83 -9.33 -12.09
N THR A 315 28.37 -8.41 -11.24
CA THR A 315 28.71 -8.35 -9.81
C THR A 315 27.79 -9.19 -8.94
N VAL A 316 26.85 -9.96 -9.52
CA VAL A 316 25.81 -10.67 -8.76
C VAL A 316 26.38 -11.66 -7.73
N PHE A 317 27.52 -12.28 -8.03
CA PHE A 317 28.19 -13.24 -7.15
C PHE A 317 29.37 -12.63 -6.38
N ASP A 318 29.63 -11.33 -6.52
CA ASP A 318 30.73 -10.68 -5.79
C ASP A 318 30.49 -10.77 -4.29
N ASP A 319 31.52 -11.22 -3.57
CA ASP A 319 31.53 -11.37 -2.11
C ASP A 319 30.38 -12.25 -1.59
N THR A 320 30.02 -13.31 -2.33
CA THR A 320 28.96 -14.26 -1.94
C THR A 320 29.50 -15.58 -1.39
N LEU A 321 28.72 -16.24 -0.53
CA LEU A 321 29.15 -17.52 0.06
C LEU A 321 29.24 -18.60 -1.02
N VAL A 322 28.31 -18.65 -1.98
CA VAL A 322 28.35 -19.63 -3.08
C VAL A 322 29.57 -19.45 -3.98
N GLN A 323 30.10 -18.23 -4.13
CA GLN A 323 31.33 -17.96 -4.88
C GLN A 323 32.55 -18.53 -4.15
N LEU A 324 32.60 -18.41 -2.82
CA LEU A 324 33.75 -18.82 -2.01
C LEU A 324 33.71 -20.31 -1.61
N ARG A 325 32.53 -20.81 -1.21
CA ARG A 325 32.27 -22.16 -0.68
C ARG A 325 30.99 -22.75 -1.29
N PRO A 326 31.02 -23.16 -2.56
CA PRO A 326 29.83 -23.61 -3.29
C PRO A 326 29.15 -24.85 -2.70
N THR A 327 29.86 -25.69 -1.94
CA THR A 327 29.31 -26.90 -1.28
C THR A 327 28.64 -26.61 0.05
N ASP A 328 28.95 -25.46 0.66
CA ASP A 328 28.53 -25.10 2.01
C ASP A 328 27.45 -23.99 1.97
N ALA A 329 26.99 -23.62 0.77
CA ALA A 329 26.05 -22.53 0.52
C ALA A 329 24.66 -23.04 0.15
N VAL A 330 23.64 -22.65 0.92
CA VAL A 330 22.23 -22.78 0.56
C VAL A 330 21.75 -21.45 0.00
N THR A 331 21.53 -21.38 -1.31
CA THR A 331 21.18 -20.14 -2.01
C THR A 331 19.67 -19.91 -2.02
N VAL A 332 19.24 -18.69 -1.64
CA VAL A 332 17.83 -18.30 -1.54
C VAL A 332 17.56 -17.02 -2.33
N VAL A 333 16.29 -16.83 -2.74
CA VAL A 333 15.80 -15.56 -3.31
C VAL A 333 14.93 -14.81 -2.31
N THR A 334 14.10 -15.50 -1.54
CA THR A 334 13.27 -14.91 -0.49
C THR A 334 13.02 -16.00 0.56
N ASN A 335 12.68 -15.62 1.78
CA ASN A 335 12.29 -16.52 2.86
C ASN A 335 11.21 -15.85 3.74
N HIS A 336 10.90 -16.46 4.88
CA HIS A 336 9.87 -15.95 5.79
C HIS A 336 10.28 -14.69 6.56
N ASP A 337 11.57 -14.39 6.73
CA ASP A 337 12.05 -13.17 7.41
C ASP A 337 12.21 -11.99 6.46
N THR A 338 12.38 -12.26 5.17
CA THR A 338 12.66 -11.26 4.12
C THR A 338 11.44 -10.90 3.29
N GLN A 339 10.31 -11.59 3.48
CA GLN A 339 9.02 -11.22 2.89
C GLN A 339 8.49 -9.87 3.43
N PRO A 340 7.55 -9.21 2.73
CA PRO A 340 7.02 -7.90 3.15
C PRO A 340 6.39 -7.90 4.55
N GLY A 341 6.74 -6.89 5.34
CA GLY A 341 6.21 -6.68 6.70
C GLY A 341 6.97 -7.40 7.81
N GLN A 342 8.11 -8.02 7.51
CA GLN A 342 8.94 -8.77 8.46
C GLN A 342 10.22 -8.03 8.84
N VAL A 343 10.93 -8.52 9.88
CA VAL A 343 12.06 -7.81 10.51
C VAL A 343 13.24 -7.63 9.55
N MET A 344 13.50 -8.63 8.70
CA MET A 344 14.63 -8.63 7.76
C MET A 344 14.14 -8.38 6.31
N GLU A 345 13.03 -7.64 6.15
CA GLU A 345 12.41 -7.37 4.83
C GLU A 345 13.47 -6.92 3.82
N THR A 346 13.68 -7.78 2.80
CA THR A 346 14.64 -7.53 1.73
C THR A 346 13.87 -7.52 0.43
N LYS A 347 13.59 -6.31 -0.06
CA LYS A 347 12.74 -6.12 -1.24
C LYS A 347 13.44 -6.60 -2.51
N ILE A 348 12.85 -7.59 -3.17
CA ILE A 348 13.22 -8.02 -4.52
C ILE A 348 12.09 -7.72 -5.49
N GLU A 349 12.39 -6.90 -6.50
CA GLU A 349 11.40 -6.53 -7.52
C GLU A 349 10.94 -7.75 -8.33
N GLY A 350 9.64 -7.81 -8.64
CA GLY A 350 9.02 -8.98 -9.25
C GLY A 350 9.60 -9.38 -10.61
N PHE A 351 10.11 -8.42 -11.39
CA PHE A 351 10.78 -8.68 -12.67
C PHE A 351 12.13 -9.39 -12.50
N PHE A 352 12.78 -9.22 -11.34
CA PHE A 352 14.11 -9.76 -11.06
C PHE A 352 14.05 -11.17 -10.46
N LYS A 353 12.92 -11.58 -9.86
CA LYS A 353 12.75 -12.92 -9.30
C LYS A 353 13.04 -14.05 -10.33
N PRO A 354 12.56 -14.02 -11.58
CA PRO A 354 12.95 -14.99 -12.60
C PRO A 354 14.46 -15.08 -12.85
N LEU A 355 15.16 -13.93 -12.83
CA LEU A 355 16.61 -13.86 -13.04
C LEU A 355 17.33 -14.52 -11.85
N ALA A 356 16.98 -14.12 -10.63
CA ALA A 356 17.55 -14.66 -9.39
C ALA A 356 17.32 -16.18 -9.28
N TYR A 357 16.09 -16.66 -9.55
CA TYR A 357 15.78 -18.08 -9.54
C TYR A 357 16.53 -18.85 -10.63
N SER A 358 16.70 -18.29 -11.82
CA SER A 358 17.49 -18.92 -12.87
C SER A 358 18.96 -19.06 -12.48
N LEU A 359 19.52 -18.06 -11.80
CA LEU A 359 20.90 -18.08 -11.30
C LEU A 359 21.08 -19.18 -10.24
N ILE A 360 20.19 -19.30 -9.26
CA ILE A 360 20.36 -20.31 -8.20
C ILE A 360 19.95 -21.73 -8.64
N LEU A 361 18.97 -21.88 -9.55
CA LEU A 361 18.44 -23.18 -9.96
C LEU A 361 19.21 -23.82 -11.11
N LEU A 362 19.72 -23.06 -12.08
CA LEU A 362 20.25 -23.66 -13.32
C LEU A 362 21.78 -23.75 -13.35
N ARG A 363 22.46 -23.07 -12.42
CA ARG A 363 23.91 -23.19 -12.22
C ARG A 363 24.28 -24.45 -11.43
N GLN A 364 25.54 -24.84 -11.52
CA GLN A 364 26.09 -26.04 -10.90
C GLN A 364 26.38 -25.88 -9.40
N ASP A 365 26.66 -24.65 -8.96
CA ASP A 365 27.15 -24.32 -7.62
C ASP A 365 25.99 -23.97 -6.68
N GLY A 366 26.14 -24.30 -5.39
CA GLY A 366 25.14 -24.03 -4.35
C GLY A 366 23.99 -25.03 -4.31
N TYR A 367 23.32 -25.06 -3.16
CA TYR A 367 22.11 -25.85 -2.93
C TYR A 367 20.88 -24.93 -2.91
N PRO A 368 20.10 -24.84 -4.01
CA PRO A 368 19.01 -23.87 -4.10
C PRO A 368 17.82 -24.23 -3.23
N CYS A 369 17.24 -23.22 -2.61
CA CYS A 369 16.06 -23.32 -1.76
C CYS A 369 14.94 -22.37 -2.23
N PRO A 370 14.05 -22.78 -3.15
CA PRO A 370 12.84 -22.02 -3.45
C PRO A 370 11.89 -21.88 -2.27
N PHE A 371 11.16 -20.77 -2.27
CA PHE A 371 10.29 -20.35 -1.18
C PHE A 371 8.82 -20.62 -1.46
N TYR A 372 8.08 -21.08 -0.44
CA TYR A 372 6.64 -21.30 -0.51
C TYR A 372 5.88 -20.08 -1.04
N GLY A 373 6.15 -18.89 -0.47
CA GLY A 373 5.48 -17.65 -0.86
C GLY A 373 5.78 -17.21 -2.30
N ASP A 374 6.87 -17.67 -2.89
CA ASP A 374 7.18 -17.41 -4.30
C ASP A 374 6.56 -18.43 -5.24
N LEU A 375 6.42 -19.69 -4.80
CA LEU A 375 5.82 -20.75 -5.60
C LEU A 375 4.29 -20.67 -5.63
N TYR A 376 3.66 -20.33 -4.50
CA TYR A 376 2.20 -20.29 -4.34
C TYR A 376 1.63 -18.86 -4.22
N GLY A 377 2.47 -17.86 -3.93
CA GLY A 377 2.03 -16.51 -3.57
C GLY A 377 2.03 -16.28 -2.05
N LEU A 378 1.95 -15.01 -1.65
CA LEU A 378 1.85 -14.62 -0.23
C LEU A 378 0.39 -14.44 0.17
N SER A 379 0.07 -14.76 1.43
CA SER A 379 -1.26 -14.55 2.02
C SER A 379 -1.44 -13.11 2.52
N GLU A 380 -2.67 -12.73 2.91
CA GLU A 380 -2.96 -11.47 3.60
C GLU A 380 -2.01 -11.26 4.81
N PRO A 381 -1.57 -10.03 5.13
CA PRO A 381 -2.01 -8.74 4.59
C PRO A 381 -1.23 -8.26 3.34
N HIS A 382 -0.24 -9.01 2.88
CA HIS A 382 0.62 -8.65 1.74
C HIS A 382 0.42 -9.60 0.56
N GLU A 383 -0.85 -9.79 0.18
CA GLU A 383 -1.23 -10.77 -0.84
C GLU A 383 -0.51 -10.50 -2.17
N THR A 384 0.20 -11.51 -2.68
CA THR A 384 0.86 -11.45 -3.99
C THR A 384 0.67 -12.76 -4.74
N PRO A 385 0.51 -12.73 -6.08
CA PRO A 385 0.41 -13.95 -6.86
C PRO A 385 1.75 -14.70 -6.89
N ALA A 386 1.72 -15.96 -7.34
CA ALA A 386 2.91 -16.75 -7.59
C ALA A 386 3.95 -15.98 -8.42
N SER A 387 5.20 -16.02 -7.97
CA SER A 387 6.31 -15.30 -8.56
C SER A 387 6.68 -15.84 -9.94
N CYS A 388 7.56 -15.11 -10.64
CA CYS A 388 8.01 -15.43 -11.98
C CYS A 388 6.89 -15.60 -13.02
N GLY A 389 5.76 -14.90 -12.85
CA GLY A 389 4.61 -15.05 -13.73
C GLY A 389 4.05 -16.49 -13.76
N GLY A 390 4.15 -17.22 -12.64
CA GLY A 390 3.73 -18.62 -12.53
C GLY A 390 4.72 -19.64 -13.08
N LYS A 391 5.94 -19.22 -13.49
CA LYS A 391 6.93 -20.07 -14.16
C LYS A 391 8.03 -20.61 -13.24
N LEU A 392 7.94 -20.41 -11.93
CA LEU A 392 8.94 -20.94 -11.00
C LEU A 392 9.00 -22.48 -11.01
N ALA A 393 7.86 -23.15 -11.12
CA ALA A 393 7.80 -24.61 -11.28
C ALA A 393 8.51 -25.10 -12.56
N ASP A 394 8.42 -24.34 -13.66
CA ASP A 394 9.15 -24.62 -14.90
C ASP A 394 10.67 -24.52 -14.68
N LEU A 395 11.15 -23.50 -13.96
CA LEU A 395 12.59 -23.36 -13.64
C LEU A 395 13.11 -24.51 -12.77
N ILE A 396 12.32 -24.96 -11.79
CA ILE A 396 12.66 -26.12 -10.94
C ILE A 396 12.72 -27.40 -11.80
N LEU A 397 11.77 -27.59 -12.71
CA LEU A 397 11.77 -28.73 -13.63
C LEU A 397 12.95 -28.67 -14.61
N ALA A 398 13.33 -27.49 -15.08
CA ALA A 398 14.52 -27.32 -15.93
C ALA A 398 15.81 -27.72 -15.18
N ARG A 399 15.92 -27.43 -13.88
CA ARG A 399 17.02 -27.94 -13.03
C ARG A 399 17.05 -29.47 -12.99
N LYS A 400 15.89 -30.09 -12.80
CA LYS A 400 15.74 -31.56 -12.71
C LYS A 400 16.11 -32.27 -14.01
N LEU A 401 15.79 -31.68 -15.16
CA LEU A 401 15.92 -32.34 -16.47
C LEU A 401 17.20 -31.96 -17.21
N PHE A 402 17.61 -30.68 -17.18
CA PHE A 402 18.53 -30.12 -18.17
C PHE A 402 19.80 -29.50 -17.59
N ALA A 403 19.80 -29.07 -16.33
CA ALA A 403 20.94 -28.38 -15.70
C ALA A 403 22.08 -29.33 -15.26
N TYR A 404 22.66 -30.07 -16.20
CA TYR A 404 23.71 -31.06 -15.94
C TYR A 404 24.96 -30.81 -16.79
N GLY A 405 26.08 -31.41 -16.36
CA GLY A 405 27.34 -31.31 -17.08
C GLY A 405 28.11 -30.04 -16.77
N THR A 406 29.20 -29.86 -17.52
CA THR A 406 30.13 -28.74 -17.37
C THR A 406 29.43 -27.41 -17.63
N GLN A 407 29.74 -26.42 -16.79
CA GLN A 407 29.26 -25.06 -16.92
C GLN A 407 30.30 -24.14 -17.56
N GLU A 408 29.83 -23.14 -18.32
CA GLU A 408 30.65 -22.02 -18.79
C GLU A 408 29.83 -20.74 -18.69
N ASP A 409 30.43 -19.69 -18.14
CA ASP A 409 29.77 -18.41 -17.82
C ASP A 409 30.18 -17.34 -18.84
N TYR A 410 29.21 -16.57 -19.31
CA TYR A 410 29.36 -15.49 -20.29
C TYR A 410 28.88 -14.17 -19.67
N PHE A 411 29.68 -13.65 -18.73
CA PHE A 411 29.37 -12.46 -17.93
C PHE A 411 30.16 -11.25 -18.47
N ASP A 412 30.12 -11.06 -19.79
CA ASP A 412 30.94 -10.07 -20.49
C ASP A 412 30.31 -8.66 -20.46
N GLU A 413 28.98 -8.58 -20.55
CA GLU A 413 28.23 -7.33 -20.55
C GLU A 413 27.53 -7.08 -19.21
N ALA A 414 27.36 -5.81 -18.86
CA ALA A 414 26.80 -5.42 -17.56
C ALA A 414 25.31 -5.79 -17.42
N ASN A 415 24.54 -5.71 -18.50
CA ASN A 415 23.08 -5.84 -18.42
C ASN A 415 22.52 -7.10 -19.10
N CYS A 416 23.37 -7.85 -19.81
CA CYS A 416 23.01 -9.11 -20.44
C CYS A 416 24.10 -10.15 -20.14
N ILE A 417 23.74 -11.16 -19.37
CA ILE A 417 24.64 -12.25 -18.98
C ILE A 417 24.02 -13.60 -19.33
N GLY A 418 24.85 -14.62 -19.47
CA GLY A 418 24.37 -15.97 -19.75
C GLY A 418 25.34 -17.04 -19.26
N PHE A 419 24.87 -18.28 -19.28
CA PHE A 419 25.69 -19.45 -18.98
C PHE A 419 25.11 -20.68 -19.65
N VAL A 420 25.96 -21.69 -19.87
CA VAL A 420 25.58 -22.96 -20.51
C VAL A 420 25.86 -24.13 -19.58
N ARG A 421 25.09 -25.21 -19.75
CA ARG A 421 25.30 -26.53 -19.14
C ARG A 421 25.29 -27.56 -20.27
N ARG A 422 26.38 -28.31 -20.44
CA ARG A 422 26.59 -29.15 -21.65
C ARG A 422 25.99 -30.56 -21.58
N GLY A 423 25.31 -30.89 -20.49
CA GLY A 423 24.82 -32.25 -20.24
C GLY A 423 25.93 -33.23 -19.83
N THR A 424 25.52 -34.40 -19.36
CA THR A 424 26.40 -35.54 -19.04
C THR A 424 26.18 -36.69 -20.02
N TRP A 425 26.94 -37.78 -19.86
CA TRP A 425 26.89 -38.92 -20.77
C TRP A 425 25.52 -39.61 -20.82
N ASP A 426 24.77 -39.59 -19.72
CA ASP A 426 23.40 -40.13 -19.57
C ASP A 426 22.32 -39.04 -19.58
N ARG A 427 22.62 -37.81 -19.14
CA ARG A 427 21.71 -36.64 -19.23
C ARG A 427 22.20 -35.64 -20.27
N LYS A 428 22.05 -36.00 -21.54
CA LYS A 428 22.73 -35.35 -22.67
C LYS A 428 22.16 -33.99 -23.10
N ALA A 429 20.98 -33.59 -22.63
CA ALA A 429 20.26 -32.46 -23.22
C ALA A 429 20.97 -31.11 -23.02
N GLY A 430 21.48 -30.84 -21.81
CA GLY A 430 22.05 -29.54 -21.47
C GLY A 430 21.04 -28.38 -21.52
N LEU A 431 21.51 -27.17 -21.21
CA LEU A 431 20.75 -25.93 -21.36
C LEU A 431 21.65 -24.72 -21.63
N ALA A 432 21.08 -23.65 -22.14
CA ALA A 432 21.70 -22.35 -22.32
C ALA A 432 20.76 -21.29 -21.76
N CYS A 433 21.18 -20.60 -20.71
CA CYS A 433 20.41 -19.57 -20.04
C CYS A 433 20.95 -18.20 -20.45
N VAL A 434 20.09 -17.31 -20.95
CA VAL A 434 20.42 -15.90 -21.21
C VAL A 434 19.42 -15.04 -20.47
N MET A 435 19.91 -13.99 -19.81
CA MET A 435 19.07 -13.05 -19.10
C MET A 435 19.50 -11.61 -19.34
N SER A 436 18.54 -10.70 -19.24
CA SER A 436 18.78 -9.27 -19.31
C SER A 436 17.95 -8.51 -18.28
N ASN A 437 18.56 -7.57 -17.57
CA ASN A 437 17.87 -6.65 -16.65
C ASN A 437 17.57 -5.28 -17.28
N ALA A 438 17.89 -5.08 -18.56
CA ALA A 438 17.64 -3.84 -19.29
C ALA A 438 16.86 -4.14 -20.60
N GLY A 439 17.39 -3.71 -21.75
CA GLY A 439 16.80 -4.01 -23.07
C GLY A 439 16.97 -5.47 -23.50
N PRO A 440 16.32 -5.90 -24.60
CA PRO A 440 16.57 -7.22 -25.17
C PRO A 440 18.06 -7.45 -25.45
N GLY A 441 18.53 -8.67 -25.18
CA GLY A 441 19.93 -9.04 -25.30
C GLY A 441 20.11 -10.33 -26.10
N GLN A 442 21.33 -10.53 -26.60
CA GLN A 442 21.70 -11.78 -27.28
C GLN A 442 23.16 -12.11 -26.94
N ILE A 443 23.46 -13.39 -26.72
CA ILE A 443 24.81 -13.86 -26.42
C ILE A 443 25.12 -15.07 -27.28
N LYS A 444 26.30 -15.07 -27.92
CA LYS A 444 26.81 -16.25 -28.61
C LYS A 444 27.53 -17.12 -27.58
N MET A 445 27.02 -18.32 -27.31
CA MET A 445 27.55 -19.22 -26.27
C MET A 445 27.84 -20.61 -26.83
N ALA A 446 28.85 -21.29 -26.29
CA ALA A 446 29.28 -22.62 -26.71
C ALA A 446 28.57 -23.73 -25.91
N VAL A 447 27.50 -24.30 -26.44
CA VAL A 447 26.85 -25.48 -25.85
C VAL A 447 27.64 -26.77 -26.10
N GLY A 448 28.49 -26.79 -27.13
CA GLY A 448 29.46 -27.83 -27.42
C GLY A 448 29.22 -28.62 -28.70
N GLU A 449 30.29 -29.17 -29.27
CA GLU A 449 30.28 -29.84 -30.58
C GLU A 449 29.32 -31.04 -30.63
N MET A 450 29.02 -31.67 -29.49
CA MET A 450 28.04 -32.76 -29.39
C MET A 450 26.61 -32.32 -29.75
N HIS A 451 26.33 -31.03 -29.71
CA HIS A 451 25.03 -30.43 -30.03
C HIS A 451 24.97 -29.82 -31.43
N ALA A 452 26.02 -29.97 -32.25
CA ALA A 452 26.07 -29.38 -33.59
C ALA A 452 24.89 -29.84 -34.48
N GLY A 453 24.21 -28.89 -35.11
CA GLY A 453 23.03 -29.12 -35.97
C GLY A 453 21.72 -29.33 -35.21
N GLU A 454 21.72 -29.28 -33.88
CA GLU A 454 20.51 -29.35 -33.08
C GLU A 454 19.74 -28.02 -33.09
N LYS A 455 18.42 -28.12 -32.89
CA LYS A 455 17.50 -26.98 -32.83
C LYS A 455 17.05 -26.77 -31.40
N TRP A 456 17.25 -25.56 -30.89
CA TRP A 456 16.99 -25.20 -29.51
C TRP A 456 15.89 -24.16 -29.43
N THR A 457 14.97 -24.32 -28.48
CA THR A 457 13.86 -23.40 -28.22
C THR A 457 13.80 -23.06 -26.73
N ASP A 458 13.17 -21.93 -26.36
CA ASP A 458 12.97 -21.54 -24.97
C ASP A 458 11.94 -22.45 -24.27
N VAL A 459 12.26 -22.96 -23.09
CA VAL A 459 11.33 -23.81 -22.30
C VAL A 459 10.33 -22.99 -21.49
N LEU A 460 10.62 -21.72 -21.20
CA LEU A 460 9.69 -20.84 -20.47
C LEU A 460 8.56 -20.34 -21.38
N GLY A 461 8.86 -20.18 -22.68
CA GLY A 461 7.93 -19.71 -23.71
C GLY A 461 7.80 -18.20 -23.72
N TRP A 462 8.78 -17.47 -23.18
CA TRP A 462 8.81 -16.00 -23.17
C TRP A 462 9.53 -15.44 -24.39
N GLU A 463 10.46 -16.19 -24.97
CA GLU A 463 11.10 -15.86 -26.26
C GLU A 463 10.60 -16.80 -27.36
N GLU A 464 10.05 -16.22 -28.43
CA GLU A 464 9.62 -16.97 -29.61
C GLU A 464 10.78 -17.10 -30.60
N GLY A 465 11.19 -18.33 -30.92
CA GLY A 465 12.22 -18.56 -31.92
C GLY A 465 12.87 -19.92 -31.80
N GLU A 466 13.77 -20.20 -32.73
CA GLU A 466 14.60 -21.39 -32.75
C GLU A 466 16.05 -20.98 -33.00
N VAL A 467 16.97 -21.54 -32.21
CA VAL A 467 18.41 -21.36 -32.36
C VAL A 467 18.99 -22.67 -32.89
N GLU A 468 19.64 -22.63 -34.06
CA GLU A 468 20.38 -23.76 -34.60
C GLU A 468 21.84 -23.68 -34.13
N ILE A 469 22.35 -24.77 -33.57
CA ILE A 469 23.73 -24.86 -33.08
C ILE A 469 24.66 -25.10 -34.26
N ASP A 470 25.69 -24.27 -34.41
CA ASP A 470 26.65 -24.37 -35.52
C ASP A 470 27.58 -25.59 -35.39
N SER A 471 28.38 -25.84 -36.44
CA SER A 471 29.30 -26.98 -36.49
C SER A 471 30.42 -26.95 -35.43
N GLU A 472 30.66 -25.79 -34.83
CA GLU A 472 31.65 -25.61 -33.75
C GLU A 472 30.97 -25.69 -32.37
N GLY A 473 29.67 -25.94 -32.31
CA GLY A 473 28.92 -26.08 -31.06
C GLY A 473 28.45 -24.77 -30.45
N TYR A 474 28.37 -23.68 -31.22
CA TYR A 474 27.88 -22.39 -30.73
C TYR A 474 26.44 -22.11 -31.19
N GLY A 475 25.65 -21.49 -30.30
CA GLY A 475 24.35 -20.91 -30.62
C GLY A 475 24.34 -19.41 -30.32
N LEU A 476 23.57 -18.63 -31.10
CA LEU A 476 23.26 -17.24 -30.79
C LEU A 476 21.90 -17.20 -30.08
N PHE A 477 21.92 -17.05 -28.76
CA PHE A 477 20.75 -17.15 -27.92
C PHE A 477 20.21 -15.76 -27.59
N ASN A 478 18.89 -15.57 -27.73
CA ASN A 478 18.22 -14.29 -27.49
C ASN A 478 17.49 -14.30 -26.15
N CYS A 479 17.26 -13.11 -25.60
CA CYS A 479 16.44 -12.89 -24.41
C CYS A 479 15.64 -11.59 -24.54
N PRO A 480 14.35 -11.57 -24.17
CA PRO A 480 13.58 -10.35 -24.03
C PRO A 480 14.21 -9.40 -23.00
N GLY A 481 13.88 -8.11 -23.08
CA GLY A 481 14.32 -7.15 -22.07
C GLY A 481 13.66 -7.42 -20.72
N THR A 482 14.39 -7.17 -19.62
CA THR A 482 13.93 -7.42 -18.24
C THR A 482 13.37 -8.84 -18.06
N SER A 483 14.06 -9.84 -18.60
CA SER A 483 13.59 -11.22 -18.67
C SER A 483 14.74 -12.23 -18.68
N VAL A 484 14.39 -13.50 -18.77
CA VAL A 484 15.30 -14.64 -18.91
C VAL A 484 14.72 -15.63 -19.92
N ALA A 485 15.58 -16.25 -20.72
CA ALA A 485 15.24 -17.31 -21.65
C ALA A 485 16.12 -18.53 -21.38
N VAL A 486 15.51 -19.72 -21.32
CA VAL A 486 16.19 -20.98 -21.03
C VAL A 486 16.06 -21.88 -22.25
N TRP A 487 17.12 -21.91 -23.05
CA TRP A 487 17.18 -22.65 -24.30
C TRP A 487 17.61 -24.08 -24.05
N VAL A 488 16.85 -25.01 -24.60
CA VAL A 488 17.14 -26.45 -24.58
C VAL A 488 16.83 -27.00 -25.96
N ARG A 489 17.36 -28.18 -26.33
CA ARG A 489 17.00 -28.88 -27.57
C ARG A 489 15.50 -29.16 -27.68
N SER A 490 14.91 -28.96 -28.85
CA SER A 490 13.45 -29.00 -29.07
C SER A 490 12.83 -30.39 -28.98
N ASP A 491 13.61 -31.45 -29.12
CA ASP A 491 13.20 -32.86 -28.95
C ASP A 491 13.85 -33.52 -27.71
N ALA A 492 14.33 -32.71 -26.75
CA ALA A 492 14.89 -33.23 -25.51
C ALA A 492 13.84 -34.03 -24.71
N GLU A 493 14.28 -35.11 -24.07
CA GLU A 493 13.42 -35.93 -23.22
C GLU A 493 12.88 -35.12 -22.03
N GLY A 494 11.59 -35.24 -21.76
CA GLY A 494 10.89 -34.50 -20.69
C GLY A 494 10.46 -33.08 -21.08
N ARG A 495 10.74 -32.62 -22.30
CA ARG A 495 10.31 -31.31 -22.78
C ARG A 495 8.79 -31.18 -22.95
N ASP A 496 8.08 -32.29 -23.15
CA ASP A 496 6.62 -32.38 -23.21
C ASP A 496 5.92 -32.03 -21.87
N GLN A 497 6.68 -31.92 -20.78
CA GLN A 497 6.18 -31.51 -19.46
C GLN A 497 6.09 -29.98 -19.28
N PHE A 498 6.53 -29.19 -20.28
CA PHE A 498 6.48 -27.73 -20.24
C PHE A 498 5.32 -27.19 -21.11
N PRO A 499 4.55 -26.18 -20.63
CA PRO A 499 4.59 -25.64 -19.28
C PRO A 499 4.10 -26.67 -18.25
N THR A 500 4.64 -26.59 -17.04
CA THR A 500 4.18 -27.43 -15.93
C THR A 500 2.72 -27.11 -15.64
N ASN A 501 1.88 -28.15 -15.57
CA ASN A 501 0.51 -28.02 -15.08
C ASN A 501 0.49 -27.99 -13.54
N PHE A 502 1.30 -27.10 -12.96
CA PHE A 502 1.46 -26.97 -11.53
C PHE A 502 0.38 -26.01 -11.01
N ASP A 503 -0.53 -26.56 -10.22
CA ASP A 503 -1.63 -25.80 -9.62
C ASP A 503 -1.09 -24.95 -8.46
N ALA A 504 -0.91 -23.66 -8.72
CA ALA A 504 -0.46 -22.70 -7.72
C ALA A 504 -1.58 -22.30 -6.74
N ASP A 505 -2.84 -22.63 -7.05
CA ASP A 505 -4.00 -22.33 -6.21
C ASP A 505 -4.16 -23.46 -5.18
N GLN A 506 -3.57 -23.30 -4.00
CA GLN A 506 -3.68 -24.32 -2.94
C GLN A 506 -5.08 -24.42 -2.30
N GLU A 507 -6.02 -23.54 -2.63
CA GLU A 507 -7.41 -23.63 -2.16
C GLU A 507 -8.31 -24.31 -3.18
N GLY A 508 -8.23 -25.64 -3.19
CA GLY A 508 -9.33 -26.49 -3.66
C GLY A 508 -10.54 -26.43 -2.72
N THR A 509 -11.09 -25.23 -2.46
CA THR A 509 -12.50 -25.00 -2.11
C THR A 509 -12.81 -23.51 -2.22
N ASP A 510 -13.44 -23.12 -3.32
CA ASP A 510 -14.37 -21.98 -3.30
C ASP A 510 -15.34 -22.21 -2.14
N ARG A 511 -15.16 -21.47 -1.04
CA ARG A 511 -16.09 -21.48 0.10
C ARG A 511 -17.53 -21.11 -0.32
N GLU A 512 -17.71 -20.50 -1.50
CA GLU A 512 -19.02 -20.22 -2.09
C GLU A 512 -19.62 -21.38 -2.90
N GLU A 513 -18.83 -22.27 -3.53
CA GLU A 513 -19.38 -23.40 -4.34
C GLU A 513 -19.77 -24.62 -3.48
N ALA A 514 -19.04 -24.91 -2.40
CA ALA A 514 -19.35 -26.05 -1.52
C ALA A 514 -20.69 -25.90 -0.77
N LEU A 515 -21.11 -24.67 -0.49
CA LEU A 515 -22.39 -24.37 0.15
C LEU A 515 -23.57 -24.47 -0.83
N VAL A 516 -23.36 -24.19 -2.12
CA VAL A 516 -24.43 -24.24 -3.12
C VAL A 516 -24.73 -25.67 -3.57
N ASP A 517 -23.71 -26.53 -3.65
CA ASP A 517 -23.88 -27.93 -4.09
C ASP A 517 -24.55 -28.83 -3.03
N LEU A 518 -24.53 -28.44 -1.75
CA LEU A 518 -25.15 -29.21 -0.66
C LEU A 518 -26.69 -29.15 -0.68
N PHE A 519 -27.28 -28.13 -1.31
CA PHE A 519 -28.73 -27.86 -1.28
C PHE A 519 -29.47 -28.11 -2.60
N LEU A 520 -28.79 -28.53 -3.66
CA LEU A 520 -29.42 -28.82 -4.96
C LEU A 520 -29.76 -30.32 -5.14
N PRO A 521 -30.97 -30.65 -5.65
CA PRO A 521 -31.36 -32.02 -5.99
C PRO A 521 -30.45 -32.67 -7.05
N PRO A 522 -30.36 -34.02 -7.10
CA PRO A 522 -29.41 -34.74 -7.95
C PRO A 522 -29.49 -34.44 -9.46
N ILE A 523 -30.67 -34.04 -9.95
CA ILE A 523 -30.91 -33.71 -11.37
C ILE A 523 -30.34 -32.32 -11.73
N ASP A 524 -30.38 -31.38 -10.79
CA ASP A 524 -29.90 -30.01 -11.02
C ASP A 524 -28.36 -29.91 -10.94
N ARG A 525 -27.72 -30.85 -10.22
CA ARG A 525 -26.25 -31.02 -10.21
C ARG A 525 -25.68 -31.46 -11.57
N GLN A 526 -26.44 -32.24 -12.35
CA GLN A 526 -26.01 -32.65 -13.69
C GLN A 526 -26.19 -31.53 -14.72
N HIS A 527 -27.28 -30.77 -14.63
CA HIS A 527 -27.52 -29.61 -15.50
C HIS A 527 -26.50 -28.49 -15.26
N SER A 528 -26.19 -28.17 -14.00
CA SER A 528 -25.17 -27.17 -13.65
C SER A 528 -23.79 -27.54 -14.20
N ARG A 529 -23.40 -28.82 -14.10
CA ARG A 529 -22.13 -29.32 -14.64
C ARG A 529 -22.08 -29.32 -16.18
N GLN A 530 -23.20 -29.56 -16.85
CA GLN A 530 -23.28 -29.46 -18.32
C GLN A 530 -23.26 -27.99 -18.79
N ASP A 531 -23.97 -27.10 -18.12
CA ASP A 531 -23.99 -25.66 -18.44
C ASP A 531 -22.62 -24.99 -18.18
N ALA A 532 -21.89 -25.45 -17.17
CA ALA A 532 -20.51 -25.01 -16.90
C ALA A 532 -19.51 -25.53 -17.94
N ALA A 533 -19.69 -26.76 -18.45
CA ALA A 533 -18.89 -27.32 -19.54
C ALA A 533 -19.19 -26.63 -20.88
N GLU A 534 -20.46 -26.30 -21.17
CA GLU A 534 -20.85 -25.55 -22.38
C GLU A 534 -20.35 -24.10 -22.37
N ARG A 535 -20.29 -23.44 -21.19
CA ARG A 535 -19.68 -22.11 -21.07
C ARG A 535 -18.17 -22.12 -21.34
N ARG A 536 -17.45 -23.17 -20.90
CA ARG A 536 -16.01 -23.34 -21.22
C ARG A 536 -15.78 -23.61 -22.71
N TYR A 537 -16.62 -24.41 -23.36
CA TYR A 537 -16.51 -24.69 -24.80
C TYR A 537 -16.93 -23.50 -25.70
N SER A 538 -17.85 -22.63 -25.25
CA SER A 538 -18.28 -21.48 -26.06
C SER A 538 -17.27 -20.32 -26.09
N LEU A 539 -16.38 -20.22 -25.09
CA LEU A 539 -15.38 -19.14 -25.02
C LEU A 539 -14.17 -19.42 -25.93
N GLU A 540 -13.77 -20.68 -26.11
CA GLU A 540 -12.68 -21.07 -27.02
C GLU A 540 -13.10 -21.12 -28.50
N SER A 541 -14.37 -21.44 -28.78
CA SER A 541 -14.89 -21.45 -30.15
C SER A 541 -15.18 -20.06 -30.73
N ALA A 542 -15.28 -19.01 -29.91
CA ALA A 542 -15.64 -17.67 -30.38
C ALA A 542 -14.45 -16.83 -30.87
N ILE A 543 -13.21 -17.27 -30.65
CA ILE A 543 -11.99 -16.52 -31.04
C ILE A 543 -11.25 -17.18 -32.22
N SER A 544 -11.61 -18.39 -32.65
CA SER A 544 -10.86 -19.13 -33.70
C SER A 544 -11.54 -19.26 -35.08
N SER A 545 -12.74 -18.71 -35.29
CA SER A 545 -13.45 -18.86 -36.58
C SER A 545 -13.88 -17.53 -37.23
N ALA A 546 -12.92 -16.71 -37.65
CA ALA A 546 -13.17 -15.69 -38.67
C ALA A 546 -11.87 -15.29 -39.40
N GLY A 547 -11.26 -16.26 -40.11
CA GLY A 547 -10.24 -15.93 -41.10
C GLY A 547 -10.90 -15.50 -42.40
N PHE A 548 -10.78 -14.22 -42.79
CA PHE A 548 -10.68 -13.79 -44.19
C PHE A 548 -10.13 -12.34 -44.29
N LEU A 549 -9.01 -12.21 -45.04
CA LEU A 549 -8.35 -11.00 -45.59
C LEU A 549 -7.21 -10.33 -44.78
N THR A 550 -5.99 -10.78 -45.09
CA THR A 550 -4.78 -10.02 -45.50
C THR A 550 -4.26 -8.84 -44.65
N ALA A 551 -3.00 -8.95 -44.21
CA ALA A 551 -2.11 -7.85 -43.78
C ALA A 551 -2.04 -6.71 -44.84
N PRO A 552 -1.79 -5.41 -44.50
CA PRO A 552 -0.76 -4.95 -43.56
C PRO A 552 -1.12 -3.74 -42.65
N GLY A 553 -0.33 -3.54 -41.59
CA GLY A 553 -0.22 -2.26 -40.86
C GLY A 553 -0.35 -2.39 -39.34
N LYS A 554 0.78 -2.59 -38.63
CA LYS A 554 0.84 -2.45 -37.17
C LYS A 554 0.52 -0.99 -36.80
N SER A 555 -0.69 -0.71 -36.33
CA SER A 555 -0.93 0.50 -35.54
C SER A 555 -0.43 0.23 -34.12
N ILE A 556 0.65 0.91 -33.74
CA ILE A 556 1.15 0.94 -32.36
C ILE A 556 0.02 1.46 -31.47
N ARG A 557 -0.61 0.58 -30.69
CA ARG A 557 -1.41 1.01 -29.53
C ARG A 557 -0.43 1.44 -28.45
N ARG A 558 -0.03 2.71 -28.48
CA ARG A 558 0.55 3.37 -27.32
C ARG A 558 -0.45 3.20 -26.18
N VAL A 559 -0.05 2.49 -25.13
CA VAL A 559 -0.69 2.63 -23.82
C VAL A 559 -0.52 4.10 -23.48
N ILE A 560 -1.61 4.86 -23.54
CA ILE A 560 -1.63 6.26 -23.16
C ILE A 560 -1.43 6.25 -21.64
N SER A 561 -0.18 6.44 -21.21
CA SER A 561 0.10 6.95 -19.88
C SER A 561 -0.62 8.29 -19.76
N TYR A 562 -1.52 8.40 -18.80
CA TYR A 562 -2.30 9.62 -18.55
C TYR A 562 -1.46 10.77 -17.96
N ASP A 563 -0.14 10.59 -17.80
CA ASP A 563 0.77 11.66 -17.39
C ASP A 563 1.38 12.36 -18.63
N VAL A 564 0.83 13.53 -18.96
CA VAL A 564 1.32 14.43 -20.04
C VAL A 564 2.70 15.02 -19.69
N ILE A 565 3.18 14.86 -18.45
CA ILE A 565 4.44 15.41 -17.94
C ILE A 565 5.18 14.29 -17.17
N PRO A 566 6.39 13.87 -17.59
CA PRO A 566 7.11 12.70 -17.04
C PRO A 566 7.40 12.88 -15.55
N LYS A 567 7.13 11.93 -14.65
CA LYS A 567 7.26 12.10 -13.18
C LYS A 567 8.59 12.78 -12.75
N PRO A 568 8.59 13.68 -11.76
CA PRO A 568 9.85 14.14 -11.17
C PRO A 568 10.58 12.95 -10.53
N ASP A 569 11.91 12.97 -10.58
CA ASP A 569 12.76 11.93 -10.00
C ASP A 569 12.37 11.70 -8.54
N GLU A 570 12.15 10.45 -8.15
CA GLU A 570 11.90 10.11 -6.76
C GLU A 570 13.14 10.52 -5.94
N PRO A 571 12.96 11.19 -4.78
CA PRO A 571 14.08 11.57 -3.95
C PRO A 571 14.86 10.31 -3.55
N SER A 572 16.14 10.30 -3.85
CA SER A 572 17.09 9.23 -3.52
C SER A 572 17.01 8.84 -2.04
N ALA A 573 17.20 7.56 -1.73
CA ALA A 573 17.17 7.01 -0.38
C ALA A 573 18.01 7.88 0.60
N GLY A 574 17.32 8.59 1.49
CA GLY A 574 17.92 9.50 2.47
C GLY A 574 17.53 10.98 2.33
N GLU A 575 16.99 11.43 1.19
CA GLU A 575 16.46 12.79 1.06
C GLU A 575 15.09 12.91 1.71
N GLU A 576 14.92 13.90 2.60
CA GLU A 576 13.61 14.18 3.18
C GLU A 576 12.62 14.61 2.08
N PRO A 577 11.35 14.14 2.10
CA PRO A 577 10.31 14.70 1.27
C PRO A 577 10.30 16.23 1.40
N GLY A 578 10.39 16.93 0.28
CA GLY A 578 10.43 18.40 0.21
C GLY A 578 9.26 19.05 0.97
N GLY A 579 9.48 20.25 1.50
CA GLY A 579 8.43 21.03 2.18
C GLY A 579 8.90 21.76 3.45
N LEU A 580 8.29 22.92 3.69
CA LEU A 580 8.55 23.78 4.83
C LEU A 580 7.91 23.20 6.11
N THR A 581 8.72 22.91 7.13
CA THR A 581 8.20 22.55 8.46
C THR A 581 7.66 23.81 9.17
N PRO A 582 6.41 23.82 9.69
CA PRO A 582 5.77 25.03 10.20
C PRO A 582 6.54 25.78 11.31
N TYR A 583 7.30 25.09 12.17
CA TYR A 583 8.05 25.73 13.26
C TYR A 583 9.26 26.55 12.79
N LYS A 584 9.71 26.37 11.54
CA LYS A 584 10.76 27.21 10.94
C LYS A 584 10.25 28.60 10.55
N VAL A 585 8.93 28.79 10.51
CA VAL A 585 8.28 30.05 10.10
C VAL A 585 7.61 30.72 11.30
N PRO A 586 7.87 32.01 11.57
CA PRO A 586 7.24 32.72 12.68
C PRO A 586 5.71 32.66 12.60
N THR A 587 5.03 32.49 13.75
CA THR A 587 3.56 32.40 13.82
C THR A 587 2.86 33.62 13.21
N ARG A 588 3.42 34.83 13.41
CA ARG A 588 2.90 36.07 12.78
C ARG A 588 2.92 36.00 11.25
N LYS A 589 3.98 35.43 10.68
CA LYS A 589 4.11 35.24 9.22
C LYS A 589 3.12 34.19 8.72
N ARG A 590 2.96 33.07 9.44
CA ARG A 590 1.95 32.03 9.09
C ARG A 590 0.53 32.59 9.09
N ILE A 591 0.14 33.38 10.10
CA ILE A 591 -1.17 34.05 10.14
C ILE A 591 -1.34 35.00 8.95
N ALA A 592 -0.34 35.84 8.67
CA ALA A 592 -0.38 36.74 7.53
C ALA A 592 -0.54 36.01 6.19
N GLN A 593 0.13 34.85 6.03
CA GLN A 593 -0.01 34.00 4.83
C GLN A 593 -1.42 33.44 4.67
N VAL A 594 -2.04 32.95 5.76
CA VAL A 594 -3.44 32.47 5.72
C VAL A 594 -4.38 33.60 5.32
N ILE A 595 -4.27 34.77 5.95
CA ILE A 595 -5.11 35.94 5.64
C ILE A 595 -4.93 36.36 4.18
N ALA A 596 -3.69 36.47 3.70
CA ALA A 596 -3.41 36.87 2.32
C ALA A 596 -3.95 35.86 1.30
N THR A 597 -3.85 34.56 1.59
CA THR A 597 -4.36 33.48 0.74
C THR A 597 -5.88 33.52 0.65
N VAL A 598 -6.57 33.67 1.79
CA VAL A 598 -8.04 33.79 1.84
C VAL A 598 -8.52 35.05 1.09
N LEU A 599 -7.82 36.17 1.24
CA LEU A 599 -8.13 37.39 0.47
C LEU A 599 -7.87 37.19 -1.02
N ALA A 600 -6.79 36.51 -1.42
CA ALA A 600 -6.54 36.17 -2.81
C ALA A 600 -7.66 35.29 -3.39
N CYS A 601 -8.15 34.30 -2.63
CA CYS A 601 -9.31 33.50 -3.02
C CYS A 601 -10.55 34.37 -3.21
N TRP A 602 -10.84 35.26 -2.26
CA TRP A 602 -11.99 36.17 -2.37
C TRP A 602 -11.90 37.02 -3.64
N PHE A 603 -10.77 37.64 -3.93
CA PHE A 603 -10.71 38.57 -5.06
C PHE A 603 -10.53 37.90 -6.44
N ALA A 604 -10.08 36.64 -6.51
CA ALA A 604 -9.65 36.03 -7.76
C ALA A 604 -10.23 34.65 -8.11
N SER A 605 -10.57 33.81 -7.11
CA SER A 605 -10.71 32.36 -7.38
C SER A 605 -11.97 31.94 -8.13
N GLY A 606 -13.12 32.60 -7.91
CA GLY A 606 -14.42 32.21 -8.47
C GLY A 606 -15.22 33.36 -9.07
N ILE A 607 -14.57 34.46 -9.48
CA ILE A 607 -15.23 35.67 -9.99
C ILE A 607 -16.22 35.38 -11.13
N VAL A 608 -15.91 34.39 -11.98
CA VAL A 608 -16.73 34.01 -13.14
C VAL A 608 -18.10 33.47 -12.75
N PHE A 609 -18.28 33.00 -11.51
CA PHE A 609 -19.58 32.55 -10.99
C PHE A 609 -20.48 33.70 -10.55
N GLY A 610 -19.97 34.93 -10.48
CA GLY A 610 -20.76 36.16 -10.35
C GLY A 610 -21.39 36.64 -11.67
N PHE A 611 -21.50 35.77 -12.68
CA PHE A 611 -21.97 36.13 -14.02
C PHE A 611 -23.38 36.72 -14.05
N ALA A 612 -24.27 36.32 -13.14
CA ALA A 612 -25.62 36.88 -13.03
C ALA A 612 -25.61 38.41 -12.79
N ALA A 613 -24.60 38.93 -12.07
CA ALA A 613 -24.40 40.37 -11.87
C ALA A 613 -23.72 41.06 -13.08
N LEU A 614 -22.89 40.33 -13.83
CA LEU A 614 -22.14 40.87 -14.98
C LEU A 614 -23.01 40.91 -16.26
N LYS A 615 -23.83 39.89 -16.50
CA LYS A 615 -24.65 39.74 -17.72
C LYS A 615 -25.51 40.97 -18.04
N PRO A 616 -26.24 41.59 -17.09
CA PRO A 616 -27.02 42.80 -17.36
C PRO A 616 -26.17 43.98 -17.84
N ILE A 617 -24.93 44.11 -17.35
CA ILE A 617 -24.01 45.18 -17.75
C ILE A 617 -23.54 44.96 -19.20
N LEU A 618 -23.20 43.71 -19.56
CA LEU A 618 -22.81 43.36 -20.93
C LEU A 618 -23.93 43.65 -21.94
N ILE A 619 -25.17 43.36 -21.57
CA ILE A 619 -26.36 43.66 -22.38
C ILE A 619 -26.52 45.19 -22.55
N LYS A 620 -26.41 45.96 -21.45
CA LYS A 620 -26.53 47.44 -21.48
C LYS A 620 -25.44 48.10 -22.33
N GLU A 621 -24.23 47.55 -22.36
CA GLU A 621 -23.12 48.04 -23.19
C GLU A 621 -23.19 47.53 -24.66
N GLY A 622 -24.19 46.71 -25.01
CA GLY A 622 -24.44 46.28 -26.39
C GLY A 622 -23.52 45.16 -26.89
N VAL A 623 -22.89 44.40 -25.99
CA VAL A 623 -22.00 43.28 -26.36
C VAL A 623 -22.80 42.22 -27.13
N PHE A 624 -22.28 41.78 -28.29
CA PHE A 624 -22.91 40.84 -29.23
C PHE A 624 -24.24 41.29 -29.86
N ARG A 625 -24.60 42.58 -29.78
CA ARG A 625 -25.83 43.10 -30.40
C ARG A 625 -25.83 43.04 -31.93
N ASN A 626 -24.65 42.88 -32.54
CA ASN A 626 -24.46 42.65 -33.97
C ASN A 626 -24.97 41.28 -34.47
N LEU A 627 -25.26 40.34 -33.57
CA LEU A 627 -25.84 39.03 -33.91
C LEU A 627 -27.37 39.06 -34.04
N CYS A 628 -28.01 40.17 -33.64
CA CYS A 628 -29.46 40.31 -33.71
C CYS A 628 -29.95 40.50 -35.14
N THR A 629 -31.12 39.96 -35.47
CA THR A 629 -31.74 40.18 -36.78
C THR A 629 -32.26 41.63 -36.91
N PRO A 630 -32.31 42.20 -38.13
CA PRO A 630 -32.84 43.56 -38.34
C PRO A 630 -34.25 43.75 -37.79
N GLU A 631 -35.08 42.71 -37.85
CA GLU A 631 -36.48 42.69 -37.37
C GLU A 631 -36.57 42.79 -35.84
N GLU A 632 -35.68 42.11 -35.11
CA GLU A 632 -35.61 42.18 -33.64
C GLU A 632 -35.06 43.53 -33.14
N VAL A 633 -34.13 44.12 -33.90
CA VAL A 633 -33.58 45.45 -33.61
C VAL A 633 -34.64 46.53 -33.79
N ASP A 634 -35.43 46.45 -34.85
CA ASP A 634 -36.55 47.38 -35.11
C ASP A 634 -37.66 47.23 -34.06
N ALA A 635 -37.92 46.01 -33.59
CA ALA A 635 -38.88 45.73 -32.52
C ALA A 635 -38.44 46.17 -31.11
N HIS A 636 -37.25 46.77 -30.96
CA HIS A 636 -36.69 47.23 -29.67
C HIS A 636 -36.65 46.13 -28.60
N VAL A 637 -36.38 44.89 -28.98
CA VAL A 637 -36.24 43.77 -28.04
C VAL A 637 -35.02 44.01 -27.14
N GLU A 638 -35.16 43.80 -25.83
CA GLU A 638 -34.10 44.07 -24.84
C GLU A 638 -32.86 43.18 -25.05
N VAL A 639 -33.07 41.90 -25.43
CA VAL A 639 -32.03 40.92 -25.75
C VAL A 639 -32.51 40.03 -26.89
N CYS A 640 -31.71 39.84 -27.95
CA CYS A 640 -32.06 38.92 -29.05
C CYS A 640 -31.61 37.48 -28.79
N PHE A 641 -32.21 36.52 -29.51
CA PHE A 641 -31.97 35.09 -29.29
C PHE A 641 -30.49 34.69 -29.44
N GLU A 642 -29.84 35.11 -30.53
CA GLU A 642 -28.43 34.76 -30.80
C GLU A 642 -27.44 35.47 -29.86
N GLN A 643 -27.73 36.71 -29.48
CA GLN A 643 -26.92 37.46 -28.50
C GLN A 643 -26.94 36.75 -27.14
N ASP A 644 -28.11 36.33 -26.69
CA ASP A 644 -28.28 35.69 -25.40
C ASP A 644 -27.63 34.30 -25.34
N LEU A 645 -27.78 33.52 -26.42
CA LEU A 645 -27.12 32.21 -26.55
C LEU A 645 -25.59 32.35 -26.50
N ARG A 646 -25.03 33.38 -27.14
CA ARG A 646 -23.60 33.68 -27.11
C ARG A 646 -23.13 34.12 -25.71
N LEU A 647 -23.92 34.90 -24.99
CA LEU A 647 -23.64 35.29 -23.59
C LEU A 647 -23.72 34.09 -22.63
N ASN A 648 -24.66 33.17 -22.82
CA ASN A 648 -24.75 31.95 -22.01
C ASN A 648 -23.60 30.97 -22.34
N PHE A 649 -23.15 30.92 -23.60
CA PHE A 649 -21.93 30.20 -23.98
C PHE A 649 -20.68 30.80 -23.31
N PHE A 650 -20.58 32.13 -23.21
CA PHE A 650 -19.49 32.82 -22.51
C PHE A 650 -19.33 32.33 -21.06
N PHE A 651 -20.43 32.13 -20.32
CA PHE A 651 -20.40 31.55 -18.97
C PHE A 651 -20.13 30.04 -18.96
N SER A 652 -20.74 29.30 -19.90
CA SER A 652 -20.56 27.85 -20.03
C SER A 652 -19.09 27.48 -20.27
N LEU A 653 -18.38 28.27 -21.08
CA LEU A 653 -16.96 28.08 -21.34
C LEU A 653 -16.10 28.34 -20.09
N ALA A 654 -16.36 29.42 -19.35
CA ALA A 654 -15.60 29.75 -18.15
C ALA A 654 -15.82 28.73 -17.02
N SER A 655 -17.07 28.33 -16.76
CA SER A 655 -17.37 27.30 -15.77
C SER A 655 -16.75 25.94 -16.13
N THR A 656 -16.80 25.55 -17.41
CA THR A 656 -16.11 24.36 -17.92
C THR A 656 -14.60 24.45 -17.72
N THR A 657 -14.02 25.61 -18.04
CA THR A 657 -12.58 25.86 -17.88
C THR A 657 -12.16 25.73 -16.42
N ALA A 658 -12.94 26.30 -15.49
CA ALA A 658 -12.65 26.21 -14.06
C ALA A 658 -12.61 24.76 -13.57
N ASN A 659 -13.56 23.93 -14.02
CA ASN A 659 -13.65 22.52 -13.65
C ASN A 659 -12.58 21.64 -14.31
N VAL A 660 -12.37 21.77 -15.62
CA VAL A 660 -11.44 20.92 -16.39
C VAL A 660 -9.99 21.26 -16.02
N SER A 661 -9.69 22.54 -15.76
CA SER A 661 -8.34 22.95 -15.36
C SER A 661 -7.95 22.47 -13.97
N ALA A 662 -8.89 22.01 -13.14
CA ALA A 662 -8.58 21.53 -11.80
C ALA A 662 -7.60 20.34 -11.80
N LEU A 663 -7.73 19.42 -12.76
CA LEU A 663 -6.85 18.26 -12.90
C LEU A 663 -5.39 18.66 -13.24
N PRO A 664 -5.11 19.38 -14.34
CA PRO A 664 -3.74 19.78 -14.68
C PRO A 664 -3.13 20.78 -13.69
N VAL A 665 -3.94 21.66 -13.09
CA VAL A 665 -3.47 22.60 -12.05
C VAL A 665 -3.09 21.84 -10.78
N GLY A 666 -3.86 20.81 -10.39
CA GLY A 666 -3.49 19.92 -9.29
C GLY A 666 -2.15 19.23 -9.53
N THR A 667 -1.95 18.64 -10.72
CA THR A 667 -0.66 18.03 -11.09
C THR A 667 0.49 19.05 -11.08
N LEU A 668 0.25 20.29 -11.52
CA LEU A 668 1.26 21.34 -11.49
C LEU A 668 1.62 21.76 -10.06
N LEU A 669 0.64 21.84 -9.17
CA LEU A 669 0.82 22.15 -7.75
C LEU A 669 1.67 21.08 -7.06
N ASP A 670 1.38 19.80 -7.32
CA ASP A 670 2.09 18.69 -6.70
C ASP A 670 3.57 18.66 -7.11
N ARG A 671 3.87 19.09 -8.35
CA ARG A 671 5.23 19.03 -8.90
C ARG A 671 6.08 20.27 -8.67
N TYR A 672 5.50 21.45 -8.88
CA TYR A 672 6.22 22.72 -8.92
C TYR A 672 5.93 23.61 -7.70
N GLY A 673 5.03 23.14 -6.82
CA GLY A 673 4.64 23.86 -5.61
C GLY A 673 3.71 25.05 -5.85
N PRO A 674 3.38 25.79 -4.78
CA PRO A 674 2.32 26.77 -4.79
C PRO A 674 2.77 28.06 -5.48
N LYS A 675 4.06 28.40 -5.42
CA LYS A 675 4.63 29.62 -5.99
C LYS A 675 4.40 29.72 -7.49
N ILE A 676 4.68 28.66 -8.24
CA ILE A 676 4.50 28.64 -9.70
C ILE A 676 3.02 28.73 -10.04
N CYS A 677 2.15 28.07 -9.26
CA CYS A 677 0.71 28.15 -9.46
C CYS A 677 0.16 29.58 -9.23
N PHE A 678 0.55 30.27 -8.14
CA PHE A 678 0.11 31.65 -7.88
C PHE A 678 0.64 32.66 -8.91
N LEU A 679 1.86 32.45 -9.42
CA LEU A 679 2.44 33.30 -10.48
C LEU A 679 1.75 33.05 -11.83
N ALA A 680 1.55 31.78 -12.21
CA ALA A 680 0.82 31.41 -13.41
C ALA A 680 -0.64 31.88 -13.37
N GLY A 681 -1.30 31.76 -12.21
CA GLY A 681 -2.64 32.25 -11.95
C GLY A 681 -2.73 33.77 -12.08
N SER A 682 -1.80 34.50 -11.46
CA SER A 682 -1.72 35.96 -11.60
C SER A 682 -1.48 36.41 -13.04
N PHE A 683 -0.62 35.69 -13.78
CA PHE A 683 -0.41 35.95 -15.21
C PHE A 683 -1.68 35.73 -16.02
N CYS A 684 -2.40 34.62 -15.79
CA CYS A 684 -3.67 34.33 -16.46
C CYS A 684 -4.74 35.39 -16.11
N LEU A 685 -4.86 35.80 -14.85
CA LEU A 685 -5.78 36.85 -14.43
C LEU A 685 -5.46 38.20 -15.09
N ALA A 686 -4.18 38.57 -15.15
CA ALA A 686 -3.74 39.80 -15.81
C ALA A 686 -4.01 39.75 -17.32
N ALA A 687 -3.66 38.64 -17.98
CA ALA A 687 -3.92 38.43 -19.40
C ALA A 687 -5.43 38.48 -19.70
N GLY A 688 -6.25 37.79 -18.90
CA GLY A 688 -7.70 37.79 -19.03
C GLY A 688 -8.31 39.19 -18.87
N SER A 689 -7.83 39.96 -17.90
CA SER A 689 -8.28 41.34 -17.65
C SER A 689 -7.89 42.30 -18.77
N ILE A 690 -6.67 42.19 -19.29
CA ILE A 690 -6.19 43.00 -20.43
C ILE A 690 -6.99 42.67 -21.69
N LEU A 691 -7.15 41.37 -22.00
CA LEU A 691 -7.92 40.92 -23.17
C LEU A 691 -9.38 41.38 -23.09
N MET A 692 -9.99 41.30 -21.89
CA MET A 692 -11.34 41.79 -21.66
C MET A 692 -11.43 43.30 -21.87
N SER A 693 -10.48 44.07 -21.35
CA SER A 693 -10.44 45.52 -21.55
C SER A 693 -10.25 45.91 -23.02
N LEU A 694 -9.34 45.24 -23.74
CA LEU A 694 -9.09 45.47 -25.17
C LEU A 694 -10.28 45.11 -26.05
N ALA A 695 -11.03 44.06 -25.68
CA ALA A 695 -12.25 43.66 -26.40
C ALA A 695 -13.31 44.79 -26.41
N PHE A 696 -13.41 45.57 -25.33
CA PHE A 696 -14.29 46.75 -25.27
C PHE A 696 -13.76 47.97 -26.04
N GLN A 697 -12.47 48.00 -26.40
CA GLN A 697 -11.85 49.12 -27.13
C GLN A 697 -11.80 48.90 -28.64
N ILE A 698 -11.73 47.64 -29.09
CA ILE A 698 -11.55 47.27 -30.50
C ILE A 698 -12.75 46.45 -30.96
N GLU A 699 -13.68 47.08 -31.68
CA GLU A 699 -14.94 46.45 -32.15
C GLU A 699 -14.74 45.20 -33.03
N GLN A 700 -13.56 45.02 -33.66
CA GLN A 700 -13.24 43.89 -34.54
C GLN A 700 -12.60 42.69 -33.81
N PHE A 701 -12.27 42.80 -32.53
CA PHE A 701 -11.58 41.77 -31.76
C PHE A 701 -12.54 41.07 -30.78
N ASP A 702 -12.95 39.83 -31.05
CA ASP A 702 -13.76 39.00 -30.13
C ASP A 702 -12.90 38.44 -28.98
N GLY A 703 -12.33 39.35 -28.19
CA GLY A 703 -11.48 39.04 -27.04
C GLY A 703 -12.26 38.66 -25.78
N TYR A 704 -13.59 38.84 -25.75
CA TYR A 704 -14.42 38.60 -24.57
C TYR A 704 -14.34 37.15 -24.11
N THR A 705 -14.54 36.21 -25.04
CA THR A 705 -14.56 34.77 -24.77
C THR A 705 -13.19 34.27 -24.28
N ILE A 706 -12.12 34.72 -24.94
CA ILE A 706 -10.73 34.35 -24.59
C ILE A 706 -10.33 34.98 -23.26
N GLY A 707 -10.70 36.25 -23.02
CA GLY A 707 -10.45 36.92 -21.75
C GLY A 707 -11.11 36.18 -20.58
N ASN A 708 -12.36 35.75 -20.75
CA ASN A 708 -13.10 35.02 -19.71
C ASN A 708 -12.52 33.62 -19.44
N PHE A 709 -12.03 32.94 -20.48
CA PHE A 709 -11.29 31.69 -20.34
C PHE A 709 -10.06 31.87 -19.43
N PHE A 710 -9.26 32.91 -19.67
CA PHE A 710 -8.07 33.20 -18.85
C PHE A 710 -8.42 33.64 -17.43
N LEU A 711 -9.52 34.38 -17.23
CA LEU A 711 -10.02 34.71 -15.88
C LEU A 711 -10.42 33.45 -15.10
N ALA A 712 -11.13 32.52 -15.73
CA ALA A 712 -11.52 31.25 -15.11
C ALA A 712 -10.29 30.39 -14.79
N LEU A 713 -9.37 30.24 -15.74
CA LEU A 713 -8.13 29.48 -15.56
C LEU A 713 -7.28 30.06 -14.42
N GLY A 714 -7.13 31.38 -14.39
CA GLY A 714 -6.39 32.09 -13.34
C GLY A 714 -7.03 31.92 -11.96
N GLY A 715 -8.35 31.89 -11.87
CA GLY A 715 -9.09 31.61 -10.64
C GLY A 715 -8.78 30.21 -10.08
N THR A 716 -8.77 29.18 -10.93
CA THR A 716 -8.41 27.81 -10.52
C THR A 716 -6.97 27.71 -10.01
N PHE A 717 -6.03 28.39 -10.65
CA PHE A 717 -4.63 28.46 -10.22
C PHE A 717 -4.42 29.12 -8.85
N VAL A 718 -5.34 29.98 -8.42
CA VAL A 718 -5.34 30.57 -7.07
C VAL A 718 -6.06 29.65 -6.09
N PHE A 719 -7.15 29.01 -6.52
CA PHE A 719 -8.01 28.21 -5.65
C PHE A 719 -7.34 26.95 -5.12
N LEU A 720 -6.81 26.08 -5.99
CA LEU A 720 -6.31 24.77 -5.58
C LEU A 720 -5.09 24.82 -4.64
N PRO A 721 -4.05 25.65 -4.90
CA PRO A 721 -2.92 25.77 -3.98
C PRO A 721 -3.31 26.31 -2.60
N SER A 722 -4.43 27.03 -2.51
CA SER A 722 -4.89 27.63 -1.26
C SER A 722 -5.34 26.59 -0.24
N PHE A 723 -5.69 25.37 -0.64
CA PHE A 723 -5.99 24.30 0.32
C PHE A 723 -4.77 23.88 1.15
N GLN A 724 -3.56 23.92 0.56
CA GLN A 724 -2.35 23.49 1.25
C GLN A 724 -1.91 24.44 2.38
N ILE A 725 -2.44 25.67 2.43
CA ILE A 725 -2.15 26.60 3.53
C ILE A 725 -2.72 26.12 4.87
N ALA A 726 -3.70 25.20 4.85
CA ALA A 726 -4.23 24.57 6.05
C ALA A 726 -3.14 23.86 6.87
N ASN A 727 -2.12 23.30 6.20
CA ASN A 727 -0.98 22.64 6.85
C ASN A 727 -0.07 23.62 7.62
N ALA A 728 -0.23 24.94 7.46
CA ALA A 728 0.48 25.92 8.28
C ALA A 728 0.06 25.86 9.76
N PHE A 729 -1.18 25.46 10.02
CA PHE A 729 -1.76 25.24 11.36
C PHE A 729 -2.54 23.92 11.40
N PRO A 730 -1.86 22.76 11.54
CA PRO A 730 -2.50 21.44 11.49
C PRO A 730 -3.69 21.30 12.44
N LYS A 731 -3.56 21.82 13.68
CA LYS A 731 -4.64 21.88 14.68
C LYS A 731 -5.94 22.55 14.22
N TYR A 732 -5.85 23.49 13.28
CA TYR A 732 -6.98 24.27 12.76
C TYR A 732 -7.21 24.04 11.26
N GLY A 733 -6.62 22.97 10.69
CA GLY A 733 -6.61 22.73 9.24
C GLY A 733 -8.01 22.70 8.62
N GLY A 734 -8.96 21.97 9.23
CA GLY A 734 -10.33 21.88 8.75
C GLY A 734 -11.05 23.22 8.66
N SER A 735 -10.91 24.08 9.68
CA SER A 735 -11.50 25.43 9.67
C SER A 735 -10.90 26.34 8.59
N ILE A 736 -9.60 26.19 8.30
CA ILE A 736 -8.93 26.96 7.25
C ILE A 736 -9.40 26.51 5.87
N VAL A 737 -9.53 25.20 5.63
CA VAL A 737 -10.09 24.63 4.38
C VAL A 737 -11.52 25.14 4.14
N ALA A 738 -12.34 25.14 5.19
CA ALA A 738 -13.71 25.66 5.12
C ALA A 738 -13.72 27.15 4.76
N LEU A 739 -12.85 27.96 5.37
CA LEU A 739 -12.74 29.40 5.07
C LEU A 739 -12.29 29.69 3.63
N VAL A 740 -11.35 28.91 3.10
CA VAL A 740 -10.90 29.01 1.69
C VAL A 740 -12.04 28.68 0.72
N THR A 741 -12.84 27.66 1.03
CA THR A 741 -14.01 27.28 0.23
C THR A 741 -15.11 28.35 0.29
N GLY A 742 -15.38 28.90 1.48
CA GLY A 742 -16.30 30.04 1.62
C GLY A 742 -15.83 31.29 0.88
N ALA A 743 -14.52 31.56 0.86
CA ALA A 743 -13.95 32.68 0.11
C ALA A 743 -14.08 32.52 -1.42
N PHE A 744 -14.06 31.28 -1.93
CA PHE A 744 -14.33 31.01 -3.34
C PHE A 744 -15.76 31.38 -3.73
N ASP A 745 -16.77 31.01 -2.94
CA ASP A 745 -18.14 31.43 -3.22
C ASP A 745 -18.33 32.95 -3.02
N ALA A 746 -17.68 33.53 -2.02
CA ALA A 746 -17.71 34.97 -1.76
C ALA A 746 -17.11 35.81 -2.91
N SER A 747 -16.26 35.21 -3.76
CA SER A 747 -15.63 35.91 -4.88
C SER A 747 -16.60 36.38 -5.96
N ALA A 748 -17.79 35.79 -6.06
CA ALA A 748 -18.86 36.28 -6.91
C ALA A 748 -19.29 37.73 -6.56
N ALA A 749 -19.04 38.18 -5.32
CA ALA A 749 -19.32 39.54 -4.88
C ALA A 749 -18.54 40.61 -5.67
N VAL A 750 -17.41 40.27 -6.29
CA VAL A 750 -16.59 41.24 -7.04
C VAL A 750 -17.41 41.85 -8.18
N PHE A 751 -18.17 41.04 -8.93
CA PHE A 751 -19.04 41.55 -9.99
C PHE A 751 -20.32 42.21 -9.45
N LEU A 752 -20.82 41.80 -8.27
CA LEU A 752 -21.90 42.52 -7.60
C LEU A 752 -21.47 43.94 -7.21
N PHE A 753 -20.31 44.11 -6.57
CA PHE A 753 -19.79 45.43 -6.23
C PHE A 753 -19.55 46.28 -7.47
N TYR A 754 -19.06 45.67 -8.55
CA TYR A 754 -18.95 46.34 -9.84
C TYR A 754 -20.31 46.83 -10.36
N ARG A 755 -21.34 45.97 -10.34
CA ARG A 755 -22.71 46.34 -10.76
C ARG A 755 -23.26 47.51 -9.95
N ILE A 756 -23.09 47.49 -8.63
CA ILE A 756 -23.52 48.59 -7.74
C ILE A 756 -22.81 49.90 -8.12
N ILE A 757 -21.50 49.87 -8.36
CA ILE A 757 -20.72 51.05 -8.78
C ILE A 757 -21.15 51.53 -10.17
N TYR A 758 -21.40 50.62 -11.12
CA TYR A 758 -21.84 50.93 -12.47
C TYR A 758 -23.19 51.64 -12.48
N ASP A 759 -24.17 51.13 -11.72
CA ASP A 759 -25.51 51.72 -11.63
C ASP A 759 -25.48 53.04 -10.82
N ALA A 760 -24.69 53.13 -9.74
CA ALA A 760 -24.55 54.36 -8.95
C ALA A 760 -23.78 55.49 -9.67
N SER A 761 -22.96 55.16 -10.65
CA SER A 761 -22.14 56.10 -11.42
C SER A 761 -22.81 56.58 -12.72
N ASP A 762 -24.12 56.36 -12.87
CA ASP A 762 -24.87 56.67 -14.10
C ASP A 762 -24.19 56.14 -15.37
N ARG A 763 -23.64 54.91 -15.31
CA ARG A 763 -22.93 54.23 -16.42
C ARG A 763 -21.62 54.89 -16.87
N THR A 764 -21.07 55.82 -16.09
CA THR A 764 -19.76 56.42 -16.41
C THR A 764 -18.60 55.44 -16.18
N PHE A 765 -18.75 54.51 -15.23
CA PHE A 765 -17.73 53.51 -14.91
C PHE A 765 -17.80 52.26 -15.81
N LYS A 766 -17.36 52.40 -17.07
CA LYS A 766 -17.43 51.35 -18.10
C LYS A 766 -16.63 50.07 -17.78
N PRO A 767 -16.99 48.91 -18.36
CA PRO A 767 -16.30 47.63 -18.13
C PRO A 767 -14.79 47.68 -18.41
N GLN A 768 -14.38 48.40 -19.45
CA GLN A 768 -12.97 48.59 -19.79
C GLN A 768 -12.13 49.16 -18.64
N THR A 769 -12.68 50.12 -17.89
CA THR A 769 -12.03 50.76 -16.75
C THR A 769 -12.01 49.82 -15.55
N PHE A 770 -13.10 49.08 -15.33
CA PHE A 770 -13.17 48.08 -14.27
C PHE A 770 -12.10 46.99 -14.44
N PHE A 771 -11.97 46.38 -15.64
CA PHE A 771 -10.96 45.34 -15.87
C PHE A 771 -9.52 45.88 -15.81
N LEU A 772 -9.29 47.15 -16.15
CA LEU A 772 -7.98 47.79 -15.91
C LEU A 772 -7.68 48.00 -14.42
N VAL A 773 -8.67 48.46 -13.64
CA VAL A 773 -8.52 48.60 -12.18
C VAL A 773 -8.34 47.23 -11.53
N TYR A 774 -9.01 46.20 -12.05
CA TYR A 774 -8.91 44.84 -11.55
C TYR A 774 -7.49 44.26 -11.67
N LEU A 775 -6.60 44.80 -12.51
CA LEU A 775 -5.17 44.45 -12.56
C LEU A 775 -4.43 44.67 -11.23
N ILE A 776 -4.97 45.48 -10.33
CA ILE A 776 -4.42 45.63 -8.97
C ILE A 776 -4.42 44.28 -8.23
N VAL A 777 -5.41 43.40 -8.46
CA VAL A 777 -5.53 42.10 -7.79
C VAL A 777 -4.38 41.15 -8.14
N PRO A 778 -4.12 40.79 -9.42
CA PRO A 778 -2.97 39.93 -9.75
C PRO A 778 -1.63 40.57 -9.37
N VAL A 779 -1.49 41.90 -9.46
CA VAL A 779 -0.27 42.59 -8.97
C VAL A 779 -0.10 42.41 -7.46
N ALA A 780 -1.16 42.56 -6.67
CA ALA A 780 -1.13 42.36 -5.23
C ALA A 780 -0.80 40.90 -4.85
N ILE A 781 -1.35 39.92 -5.58
CA ILE A 781 -1.03 38.50 -5.40
C ILE A 781 0.44 38.23 -5.70
N VAL A 782 0.98 38.78 -6.80
CA VAL A 782 2.42 38.66 -7.13
C VAL A 782 3.29 39.30 -6.06
N ILE A 783 2.95 40.50 -5.57
CA ILE A 783 3.68 41.16 -4.48
C ILE A 783 3.65 40.29 -3.22
N ALA A 784 2.49 39.78 -2.82
CA ALA A 784 2.37 38.87 -1.68
C ALA A 784 3.20 37.59 -1.89
N GLN A 785 3.21 37.04 -3.11
CA GLN A 785 3.95 35.84 -3.48
C GLN A 785 5.47 36.03 -3.44
N LEU A 786 5.96 37.21 -3.83
CA LEU A 786 7.38 37.55 -3.81
C LEU A 786 7.87 38.00 -2.43
N THR A 787 6.99 38.49 -1.56
CA THR A 787 7.38 39.06 -0.25
C THR A 787 7.27 38.07 0.91
N PHE A 788 6.13 37.41 1.11
CA PHE A 788 5.92 36.61 2.33
C PHE A 788 5.12 35.31 2.20
N LEU A 789 4.42 35.04 1.10
CA LEU A 789 3.75 33.74 0.90
C LEU A 789 4.77 32.59 0.78
N PRO A 790 4.37 31.35 1.12
CA PRO A 790 5.27 30.21 1.09
C PRO A 790 5.73 29.90 -0.34
N SER A 791 7.02 29.58 -0.50
CA SER A 791 7.60 29.17 -1.78
C SER A 791 7.50 27.65 -2.01
N GLU A 792 7.42 26.87 -0.93
CA GLU A 792 7.22 25.42 -0.94
C GLU A 792 6.04 25.07 -0.03
N ASN A 793 5.48 23.88 -0.23
CA ASN A 793 4.35 23.39 0.54
C ASN A 793 4.73 23.15 2.01
N TYR A 794 3.79 23.41 2.93
CA TYR A 794 3.97 23.03 4.32
C TYR A 794 3.88 21.51 4.44
N LYS A 795 4.77 20.89 5.24
CA LYS A 795 4.74 19.44 5.49
C LYS A 795 3.39 19.03 6.10
N THR A 796 2.86 17.88 5.68
CA THR A 796 1.59 17.34 6.17
C THR A 796 1.74 16.81 7.61
N GLU A 797 0.61 16.55 8.28
CA GLU A 797 0.58 16.03 9.66
C GLU A 797 1.34 14.69 9.78
N ALA A 798 1.07 13.72 8.90
CA ALA A 798 1.78 12.44 8.84
C ALA A 798 3.30 12.59 8.63
N GLN A 799 3.73 13.54 7.78
CA GLN A 799 5.15 13.82 7.57
C GLN A 799 5.84 14.45 8.80
N LEU A 800 5.08 15.17 9.63
CA LEU A 800 5.56 15.75 10.88
C LEU A 800 5.64 14.69 11.99
N GLU A 801 4.73 13.71 12.00
CA GLU A 801 4.77 12.54 12.90
C GLU A 801 5.95 11.63 12.59
N MET A 802 6.20 11.30 11.32
CA MET A 802 7.41 10.55 10.91
C MET A 802 8.69 11.26 11.35
N LYS A 803 8.70 12.60 11.31
CA LYS A 803 9.84 13.40 11.79
C LYS A 803 10.01 13.37 13.29
N LEU A 804 8.90 13.25 14.02
CA LEU A 804 8.91 13.12 15.47
C LEU A 804 9.46 11.74 15.86
N GLN A 805 8.98 10.65 15.25
CA GLN A 805 9.55 9.30 15.42
C GLN A 805 11.05 9.27 15.11
N LYS A 806 11.47 9.88 14.00
CA LYS A 806 12.89 10.06 13.65
C LYS A 806 13.68 10.93 14.63
N ALA A 807 13.03 11.79 15.42
CA ALA A 807 13.67 12.61 16.44
C ALA A 807 13.64 11.94 17.83
N GLU A 808 12.76 10.97 18.05
CA GLU A 808 12.74 10.12 19.25
C GLU A 808 13.95 9.18 19.28
N ASP A 809 14.33 8.65 18.11
CA ASP A 809 15.53 7.84 17.92
C ASP A 809 16.81 8.55 18.40
N ALA A 810 17.41 8.00 19.47
CA ALA A 810 18.62 8.49 20.09
C ALA A 810 19.90 8.08 19.37
N MET A 811 19.87 7.04 18.51
CA MET A 811 21.04 6.53 17.79
C MET A 811 21.54 7.53 16.74
N ARG A 812 20.65 8.40 16.26
CA ARG A 812 20.97 9.54 15.36
C ARG A 812 21.83 10.64 15.99
N ASP A 813 22.06 10.62 17.30
CA ASP A 813 23.01 11.51 17.95
C ASP A 813 24.47 11.08 17.67
N VAL A 814 24.70 9.89 17.12
CA VAL A 814 25.98 9.32 16.69
C VAL A 814 26.07 9.35 15.16
N HIS A 815 27.22 9.73 14.60
CA HIS A 815 27.45 9.84 13.15
C HIS A 815 28.82 9.25 12.81
N SER A 816 28.97 8.61 11.64
CA SER A 816 30.23 7.97 11.20
C SER A 816 31.42 8.94 11.16
N SER A 817 31.18 10.24 10.92
CA SER A 817 32.21 11.27 11.01
C SER A 817 32.72 11.55 12.45
N ASP A 818 32.11 10.95 13.47
CA ASP A 818 32.57 11.06 14.86
C ASP A 818 33.81 10.21 15.12
N ASP A 819 34.06 9.20 14.28
CA ASP A 819 35.18 8.26 14.40
C ASP A 819 36.54 8.95 14.12
N GLU A 820 36.51 10.12 13.49
CA GLU A 820 37.69 10.94 13.18
C GLU A 820 38.01 12.01 14.25
N LEU A 821 37.20 12.13 15.31
CA LEU A 821 37.31 13.21 16.29
C LEU A 821 37.93 12.76 17.63
N PRO A 822 38.66 13.65 18.35
CA PRO A 822 39.14 13.34 19.70
C PRO A 822 37.99 13.22 20.71
N ASP A 823 38.12 12.32 21.70
CA ASP A 823 37.10 11.97 22.71
C ASP A 823 36.44 13.18 23.41
N ASN A 824 37.21 14.23 23.67
CA ASN A 824 36.73 15.45 24.34
C ASN A 824 35.83 16.34 23.44
N GLU A 825 35.95 16.24 22.12
CA GLU A 825 35.10 16.91 21.14
C GLU A 825 33.85 16.09 20.80
N ILE A 826 33.96 14.76 20.79
CA ILE A 826 32.84 13.83 20.54
C ILE A 826 31.70 14.13 21.53
N TRP A 827 31.99 14.17 22.83
CA TRP A 827 30.96 14.44 23.85
C TRP A 827 30.27 15.80 23.66
N LYS A 828 31.04 16.85 23.32
CA LYS A 828 30.47 18.19 23.08
C LYS A 828 29.55 18.18 21.85
N ARG A 829 29.95 17.51 20.76
CA ARG A 829 29.13 17.42 19.53
C ARG A 829 27.91 16.53 19.72
N ARG A 830 28.02 15.39 20.41
CA ARG A 830 26.89 14.51 20.75
C ARG A 830 25.90 15.19 21.70
N LYS A 831 26.39 15.90 22.73
CA LYS A 831 25.54 16.72 23.62
C LYS A 831 24.84 17.86 22.88
N ALA A 832 25.53 18.53 21.96
CA ALA A 832 24.93 19.57 21.13
C ALA A 832 23.85 19.01 20.17
N ARG A 833 24.05 17.81 19.60
CA ARG A 833 23.04 17.10 18.78
C ARG A 833 21.82 16.68 19.60
N SER A 834 22.04 16.06 20.77
CA SER A 834 20.97 15.68 21.70
C SER A 834 20.15 16.88 22.18
N THR A 835 20.80 18.01 22.48
CA THR A 835 20.09 19.24 22.87
C THR A 835 19.24 19.78 21.71
N ARG A 836 19.76 19.79 20.48
CA ARG A 836 19.00 20.18 19.27
C ARG A 836 17.84 19.23 19.00
N ARG A 837 17.99 17.93 19.28
CA ARG A 837 16.95 16.91 19.12
C ARG A 837 15.80 17.16 20.10
N LYS A 838 16.09 17.34 21.39
CA LYS A 838 15.07 17.70 22.41
C LYS A 838 14.35 19.01 22.10
N GLU A 839 15.07 20.02 21.60
CA GLU A 839 14.46 21.29 21.19
C GLU A 839 13.56 21.12 19.95
N ARG A 840 13.93 20.26 18.99
CA ARG A 840 13.09 19.92 17.83
C ARG A 840 11.84 19.16 18.25
N MET A 841 11.94 18.18 19.14
CA MET A 841 10.79 17.43 19.67
C MET A 841 9.79 18.38 20.34
N SER A 842 10.26 19.26 21.24
CA SER A 842 9.39 20.24 21.89
C SER A 842 8.67 21.16 20.90
N LYS A 843 9.33 21.59 19.83
CA LYS A 843 8.71 22.41 18.77
C LYS A 843 7.70 21.63 17.91
N LEU A 844 7.89 20.32 17.76
CA LEU A 844 6.94 19.43 17.07
C LEU A 844 5.72 19.17 17.96
N ASP A 845 5.90 18.92 19.25
CA ASP A 845 4.81 18.77 20.23
C ASP A 845 3.98 20.06 20.36
N GLU A 846 4.58 21.25 20.26
CA GLU A 846 3.82 22.52 20.25
C GLU A 846 2.92 22.66 19.00
N LEU A 847 3.33 22.06 17.87
CA LEU A 847 2.58 22.13 16.61
C LEU A 847 1.48 21.08 16.49
N ILE A 848 1.76 19.84 16.92
CA ILE A 848 0.88 18.67 16.72
C ILE A 848 0.08 18.36 17.99
N GLY A 849 0.58 18.76 19.17
CA GLY A 849 0.04 18.44 20.48
C GLY A 849 0.93 17.44 21.23
N ASN A 850 0.83 17.46 22.57
CA ASN A 850 1.50 16.46 23.41
C ASN A 850 0.92 15.05 23.17
N GLU A 851 1.66 14.01 23.56
CA GLU A 851 1.28 12.61 23.34
C GLU A 851 -0.16 12.29 23.78
N ALA A 852 -0.60 12.82 24.93
CA ALA A 852 -1.97 12.66 25.41
C ALA A 852 -3.02 13.33 24.50
N ALA A 853 -2.75 14.52 23.97
CA ALA A 853 -3.66 15.17 23.02
C ALA A 853 -3.67 14.46 21.65
N ARG A 854 -2.57 13.80 21.27
CA ARG A 854 -2.48 12.97 20.06
C ARG A 854 -3.33 11.71 20.20
N LYS A 855 -3.18 10.95 21.28
CA LYS A 855 -4.01 9.77 21.58
C LYS A 855 -5.51 10.11 21.67
N ILE A 856 -5.88 11.17 22.38
CA ILE A 856 -7.30 11.62 22.45
C ILE A 856 -7.83 12.01 21.06
N ARG A 857 -6.98 12.59 20.20
CA ARG A 857 -7.39 12.99 18.84
C ARG A 857 -7.48 11.78 17.92
N GLU A 858 -6.59 10.81 18.03
CA GLU A 858 -6.64 9.51 17.34
C GLU A 858 -7.91 8.75 17.75
N GLU A 859 -8.17 8.57 19.04
CA GLU A 859 -9.39 7.92 19.55
C GLU A 859 -10.66 8.64 19.08
N LYS A 860 -10.68 9.98 19.12
CA LYS A 860 -11.83 10.76 18.65
C LYS A 860 -11.99 10.69 17.13
N GLN A 861 -10.89 10.55 16.39
CA GLN A 861 -10.89 10.42 14.95
C GLN A 861 -11.36 9.01 14.57
N GLU A 862 -10.89 7.97 15.24
CA GLU A 862 -11.32 6.58 15.09
C GLU A 862 -12.82 6.44 15.38
N GLN A 863 -13.32 6.97 16.51
CA GLN A 863 -14.76 7.02 16.81
C GLN A 863 -15.58 7.76 15.74
N ARG A 864 -15.04 8.83 15.15
CA ARG A 864 -15.70 9.56 14.04
C ARG A 864 -15.69 8.75 12.74
N LEU A 865 -14.61 8.01 12.49
CA LEU A 865 -14.44 7.17 11.31
C LEU A 865 -15.35 5.94 11.38
N GLU A 866 -15.49 5.32 12.55
CA GLU A 866 -16.47 4.27 12.84
C GLU A 866 -17.92 4.78 12.70
N ALA A 867 -18.20 5.99 13.23
CA ALA A 867 -19.51 6.63 13.08
C ALA A 867 -19.88 6.90 11.61
N SER A 868 -18.90 7.09 10.72
CA SER A 868 -19.12 7.34 9.30
C SER A 868 -19.65 6.12 8.53
N GLY A 869 -19.37 4.91 9.01
CA GLY A 869 -19.88 3.63 8.50
C GLY A 869 -19.38 3.18 7.12
N VAL A 870 -18.62 4.01 6.40
CA VAL A 870 -18.11 3.73 5.03
C VAL A 870 -16.59 3.79 4.96
N TRP A 871 -15.92 4.15 6.06
CA TRP A 871 -14.47 4.32 6.09
C TRP A 871 -13.75 3.04 5.64
N GLY A 872 -12.76 3.18 4.75
CA GLY A 872 -11.94 2.06 4.31
C GLY A 872 -12.52 1.21 3.19
N ALA A 873 -13.72 1.50 2.68
CA ALA A 873 -14.42 0.64 1.72
C ALA A 873 -13.61 0.29 0.44
N LEU A 874 -12.75 1.20 -0.06
CA LEU A 874 -11.94 0.99 -1.27
C LEU A 874 -10.47 1.40 -1.12
N HIS A 875 -9.96 1.59 0.10
CA HIS A 875 -8.60 2.13 0.31
C HIS A 875 -7.48 1.26 -0.27
N ASN A 876 -7.68 -0.06 -0.36
CA ASN A 876 -6.68 -1.03 -0.82
C ASN A 876 -6.73 -1.30 -2.34
N LYS A 877 -7.54 -0.55 -3.11
CA LYS A 877 -7.71 -0.76 -4.56
C LYS A 877 -7.02 0.33 -5.36
N SER A 878 -6.52 -0.02 -6.55
CA SER A 878 -5.93 0.96 -7.46
C SER A 878 -6.95 2.01 -7.90
N ALA A 879 -6.53 3.23 -8.24
CA ALA A 879 -7.44 4.29 -8.67
C ALA A 879 -8.30 3.89 -9.88
N LYS A 880 -7.77 3.03 -10.77
CA LYS A 880 -8.51 2.50 -11.92
C LYS A 880 -9.65 1.57 -11.47
N ASP A 881 -9.36 0.69 -10.52
CA ASP A 881 -10.35 -0.26 -10.01
C ASP A 881 -11.40 0.46 -9.16
N GLN A 882 -11.00 1.48 -8.40
CA GLN A 882 -11.92 2.38 -7.69
C GLN A 882 -12.90 3.07 -8.66
N MET A 883 -12.43 3.55 -9.81
CA MET A 883 -13.26 4.22 -10.82
C MET A 883 -14.25 3.29 -11.53
N LEU A 884 -13.99 1.98 -11.57
CA LEU A 884 -14.91 1.00 -12.14
C LEU A 884 -16.01 0.56 -11.16
N THR A 885 -15.95 1.00 -9.90
CA THR A 885 -16.94 0.62 -8.90
C THR A 885 -18.25 1.41 -9.02
N PRO A 886 -19.39 0.82 -8.59
CA PRO A 886 -20.65 1.57 -8.48
C PRO A 886 -20.57 2.79 -7.56
N TRP A 887 -19.68 2.76 -6.55
CA TRP A 887 -19.41 3.89 -5.65
C TRP A 887 -18.98 5.15 -6.40
N PHE A 888 -18.13 4.98 -7.42
CA PHE A 888 -17.64 6.08 -8.25
C PHE A 888 -18.66 6.48 -9.33
N ILE A 889 -19.24 5.50 -10.03
CA ILE A 889 -20.14 5.77 -11.17
C ILE A 889 -21.39 6.54 -10.73
N LEU A 890 -22.06 6.10 -9.65
CA LEU A 890 -23.27 6.78 -9.16
C LEU A 890 -22.97 8.20 -8.65
N LEU A 891 -21.80 8.37 -8.04
CA LEU A 891 -21.32 9.66 -7.57
C LEU A 891 -21.07 10.63 -8.75
N VAL A 892 -20.33 10.18 -9.76
CA VAL A 892 -20.07 10.95 -10.99
C VAL A 892 -21.36 11.34 -11.67
N LEU A 893 -22.30 10.40 -11.84
CA LEU A 893 -23.60 10.69 -12.47
C LEU A 893 -24.37 11.76 -11.71
N LEU A 894 -24.43 11.68 -10.37
CA LEU A 894 -25.08 12.71 -9.56
C LEU A 894 -24.38 14.07 -9.72
N THR A 895 -23.05 14.10 -9.70
CA THR A 895 -22.27 15.35 -9.86
C THR A 895 -22.42 15.98 -11.23
N VAL A 896 -22.43 15.17 -12.28
CA VAL A 896 -22.68 15.65 -13.65
C VAL A 896 -24.05 16.34 -13.72
N ILE A 897 -25.11 15.69 -13.22
CA ILE A 897 -26.47 16.25 -13.25
C ILE A 897 -26.56 17.53 -12.40
N GLN A 898 -26.01 17.53 -11.18
CA GLN A 898 -26.05 18.72 -10.33
C GLN A 898 -25.24 19.87 -10.90
N MET A 899 -24.07 19.60 -11.47
CA MET A 899 -23.20 20.65 -11.99
C MET A 899 -23.85 21.35 -13.19
N VAL A 900 -24.39 20.58 -14.13
CA VAL A 900 -25.16 21.12 -15.27
C VAL A 900 -26.33 21.95 -14.77
N ARG A 901 -27.08 21.45 -13.78
CA ARG A 901 -28.24 22.15 -13.23
C ARG A 901 -27.87 23.45 -12.53
N MET A 902 -26.83 23.45 -11.69
CA MET A 902 -26.42 24.65 -10.97
C MET A 902 -25.93 25.73 -11.93
N ASN A 903 -25.12 25.36 -12.91
CA ASN A 903 -24.60 26.32 -13.89
C ASN A 903 -25.71 26.81 -14.85
N TYR A 904 -26.64 25.94 -15.23
CA TYR A 904 -27.83 26.33 -16.00
C TYR A 904 -28.68 27.36 -15.24
N PHE A 905 -28.93 27.13 -13.94
CA PHE A 905 -29.66 28.07 -13.09
C PHE A 905 -28.96 29.43 -13.00
N ILE A 906 -27.65 29.48 -12.74
CA ILE A 906 -26.89 30.74 -12.64
C ILE A 906 -26.96 31.52 -13.96
N ALA A 907 -26.83 30.84 -15.10
CA ALA A 907 -26.81 31.50 -16.41
C ALA A 907 -28.18 32.06 -16.83
N THR A 908 -29.27 31.40 -16.42
CA THR A 908 -30.62 31.66 -16.96
C THR A 908 -31.61 32.16 -15.91
N ILE A 909 -31.20 32.44 -14.67
CA ILE A 909 -32.11 32.84 -13.57
C ILE A 909 -33.07 33.98 -13.97
N ARG A 910 -32.55 35.05 -14.58
CA ARG A 910 -33.37 36.18 -15.04
C ARG A 910 -34.40 35.75 -16.09
N GLU A 911 -34.00 34.92 -17.05
CA GLU A 911 -34.86 34.43 -18.14
C GLU A 911 -35.95 33.48 -17.61
N GLN A 912 -35.55 32.52 -16.77
CA GLN A 912 -36.47 31.54 -16.19
C GLN A 912 -37.60 32.24 -15.43
N TYR A 913 -37.26 33.22 -14.57
CA TYR A 913 -38.27 33.96 -13.82
C TYR A 913 -39.01 35.00 -14.66
N THR A 914 -38.43 35.52 -15.74
CA THR A 914 -39.16 36.38 -16.69
C THR A 914 -40.30 35.61 -17.35
N TYR A 915 -40.04 34.37 -17.79
CA TYR A 915 -41.07 33.48 -18.32
C TYR A 915 -42.07 33.06 -17.24
N MET A 916 -41.59 32.59 -16.08
CA MET A 916 -42.44 32.04 -15.02
C MET A 916 -43.31 33.09 -14.32
N LEU A 917 -42.83 34.33 -14.14
CA LEU A 917 -43.60 35.39 -13.47
C LEU A 917 -44.33 36.31 -14.46
N GLY A 918 -44.06 36.19 -15.76
CA GLY A 918 -44.64 37.04 -16.81
C GLY A 918 -44.28 38.52 -16.69
N SER A 919 -43.23 38.86 -15.93
CA SER A 919 -42.82 40.24 -15.63
C SER A 919 -41.31 40.34 -15.47
N VAL A 920 -40.72 41.25 -16.25
CA VAL A 920 -39.27 41.57 -16.19
C VAL A 920 -38.90 42.19 -14.84
N GLU A 921 -39.72 43.10 -14.30
CA GLU A 921 -39.46 43.75 -13.00
C GLU A 921 -39.45 42.74 -11.84
N LEU A 922 -40.35 41.75 -11.84
CA LEU A 922 -40.37 40.72 -10.81
C LEU A 922 -39.17 39.78 -10.91
N ALA A 923 -38.75 39.44 -12.14
CA ALA A 923 -37.57 38.63 -12.37
C ALA A 923 -36.28 39.34 -11.93
N GLU A 924 -36.18 40.65 -12.14
CA GLU A 924 -35.06 41.47 -11.66
C GLU A 924 -34.95 41.44 -10.12
N LYS A 925 -36.07 41.54 -9.40
CA LYS A 925 -36.06 41.44 -7.92
C LYS A 925 -35.53 40.11 -7.40
N VAL A 926 -35.82 39.00 -8.10
CA VAL A 926 -35.30 37.68 -7.74
C VAL A 926 -33.81 37.57 -8.09
N ASN A 927 -33.40 38.10 -9.25
CA ASN A 927 -32.00 38.14 -9.66
C ASN A 927 -31.13 38.99 -8.71
N ASP A 928 -31.61 40.17 -8.31
CA ASP A 928 -30.89 41.05 -7.38
C ASP A 928 -30.74 40.41 -6.00
N PHE A 929 -31.78 39.70 -5.54
CA PHE A 929 -31.69 38.92 -4.31
C PHE A 929 -30.68 37.77 -4.44
N PHE A 930 -30.66 37.08 -5.58
CA PHE A 930 -29.67 36.04 -5.87
C PHE A 930 -28.23 36.58 -5.86
N ASP A 931 -27.99 37.72 -6.50
CA ASP A 931 -26.65 38.34 -6.58
C ASP A 931 -26.10 38.65 -5.17
N VAL A 932 -26.96 39.06 -4.22
CA VAL A 932 -26.57 39.34 -2.83
C VAL A 932 -26.49 38.08 -1.98
N ALA A 933 -27.42 37.14 -2.17
CA ALA A 933 -27.48 35.91 -1.39
C ALA A 933 -26.27 35.01 -1.69
N LEU A 934 -25.83 34.96 -2.95
CA LEU A 934 -24.75 34.07 -3.41
C LEU A 934 -23.45 34.23 -2.61
N PRO A 935 -22.86 35.43 -2.49
CA PRO A 935 -21.65 35.62 -1.71
C PRO A 935 -21.86 35.51 -0.19
N LEU A 936 -23.04 35.94 0.29
CA LEU A 936 -23.34 35.98 1.72
C LEU A 936 -23.46 34.57 2.32
N ALA A 937 -24.12 33.65 1.61
CA ALA A 937 -24.29 32.29 2.08
C ALA A 937 -22.96 31.52 2.10
N GLY A 938 -22.03 31.79 1.18
CA GLY A 938 -20.68 31.19 1.21
C GLY A 938 -19.97 31.43 2.54
N VAL A 939 -20.05 32.65 3.08
CA VAL A 939 -19.46 33.02 4.37
C VAL A 939 -20.24 32.44 5.55
N ILE A 940 -21.57 32.53 5.53
CA ILE A 940 -22.44 32.10 6.66
C ILE A 940 -22.48 30.57 6.79
N ALA A 941 -22.49 29.84 5.67
CA ALA A 941 -22.62 28.39 5.67
C ALA A 941 -21.35 27.68 6.16
N THR A 942 -20.17 28.29 5.95
CA THR A 942 -18.85 27.72 6.26
C THR A 942 -18.76 27.01 7.63
N PRO A 943 -19.08 27.63 8.78
CA PRO A 943 -18.99 26.96 10.10
C PRO A 943 -20.03 25.85 10.31
N PHE A 944 -21.22 25.98 9.70
CA PHE A 944 -22.29 25.00 9.84
C PHE A 944 -22.03 23.74 9.01
N LEU A 945 -21.45 23.90 7.82
CA LEU A 945 -21.13 22.79 6.92
C LEU A 945 -20.10 21.83 7.53
N GLY A 946 -19.04 22.36 8.14
CA GLY A 946 -18.04 21.54 8.82
C GLY A 946 -18.64 20.75 9.99
N ALA A 947 -19.48 21.40 10.81
CA ALA A 947 -20.18 20.71 11.90
C ALA A 947 -21.17 19.65 11.41
N LEU A 948 -21.81 19.86 10.25
CA LEU A 948 -22.73 18.89 9.67
C LEU A 948 -22.00 17.64 9.17
N LEU A 949 -20.89 17.80 8.45
CA LEU A 949 -20.10 16.69 7.91
C LEU A 949 -19.38 15.86 8.99
N ASP A 950 -19.05 16.51 10.11
CA ASP A 950 -18.40 15.86 11.26
C ASP A 950 -19.37 15.03 12.12
N ASN A 951 -20.65 15.41 12.19
CA ASN A 951 -21.61 14.83 13.14
C ASN A 951 -22.68 13.96 12.47
N VAL A 952 -22.77 13.95 11.14
CA VAL A 952 -23.77 13.17 10.38
C VAL A 952 -23.06 12.09 9.57
N SER A 953 -23.64 10.88 9.54
CA SER A 953 -23.10 9.78 8.75
C SER A 953 -23.12 10.07 7.25
N THR A 954 -22.21 9.46 6.49
CA THR A 954 -22.09 9.66 5.03
C THR A 954 -23.41 9.42 4.27
N PRO A 955 -24.18 8.34 4.52
CA PRO A 955 -25.50 8.17 3.90
C PRO A 955 -26.51 9.26 4.31
N GLY A 956 -26.43 9.75 5.56
CA GLY A 956 -27.30 10.82 6.07
C GLY A 956 -27.06 12.15 5.38
N VAL A 957 -25.80 12.51 5.12
CA VAL A 957 -25.43 13.72 4.35
C VAL A 957 -25.92 13.59 2.90
N LEU A 958 -25.72 12.44 2.26
CA LEU A 958 -26.21 12.19 0.90
C LEU A 958 -27.76 12.26 0.83
N PHE A 959 -28.45 11.71 1.82
CA PHE A 959 -29.91 11.79 1.90
C PHE A 959 -30.41 13.23 2.03
N LEU A 960 -29.77 14.03 2.91
CA LEU A 960 -30.05 15.46 3.04
C LEU A 960 -29.84 16.20 1.71
N LEU A 961 -28.74 15.91 1.00
CA LEU A 961 -28.47 16.48 -0.32
C LEU A 961 -29.58 16.17 -1.31
N VAL A 962 -30.01 14.91 -1.41
CA VAL A 962 -31.08 14.50 -2.33
C VAL A 962 -32.40 15.21 -1.98
N ILE A 963 -32.73 15.36 -0.70
CA ILE A 963 -33.92 16.13 -0.26
C ILE A 963 -33.83 17.58 -0.74
N ILE A 964 -32.72 18.26 -0.46
CA ILE A 964 -32.57 19.68 -0.81
C ILE A 964 -32.60 19.86 -2.33
N VAL A 965 -31.88 19.02 -3.08
CA VAL A 965 -31.87 19.00 -4.55
C VAL A 965 -33.27 18.82 -5.13
N THR A 966 -34.05 17.90 -4.55
CA THR A 966 -35.41 17.60 -5.01
C THR A 966 -36.36 18.75 -4.66
N ALA A 967 -36.22 19.33 -3.47
CA ALA A 967 -36.99 20.50 -3.03
C ALA A 967 -36.76 21.70 -3.96
N ILE A 968 -35.49 22.00 -4.31
CA ILE A 968 -35.14 23.04 -5.30
C ILE A 968 -35.79 22.72 -6.65
N GLY A 969 -35.93 21.44 -7.02
CA GLY A 969 -36.50 21.04 -8.32
C GLY A 969 -38.00 21.31 -8.40
N ILE A 970 -38.70 20.92 -7.34
CA ILE A 970 -40.13 21.14 -7.19
C ILE A 970 -40.42 22.64 -7.07
N ILE A 971 -39.77 23.33 -6.14
CA ILE A 971 -40.00 24.76 -5.88
C ILE A 971 -39.57 25.61 -7.08
N GLY A 972 -38.46 25.28 -7.72
CA GLY A 972 -37.98 25.95 -8.93
C GLY A 972 -38.84 25.73 -10.18
N SER A 973 -39.86 24.86 -10.11
CA SER A 973 -40.85 24.69 -11.18
C SER A 973 -42.16 25.44 -10.89
N ILE A 974 -42.29 26.08 -9.71
CA ILE A 974 -43.49 26.82 -9.31
C ILE A 974 -43.38 28.28 -9.77
N SER A 975 -44.35 28.74 -10.55
CA SER A 975 -44.43 30.08 -11.13
C SER A 975 -44.93 31.15 -10.13
N THR A 976 -44.36 31.22 -8.92
CA THR A 976 -44.73 32.21 -7.90
C THR A 976 -43.51 32.93 -7.31
N LEU A 977 -43.69 34.20 -6.91
CA LEU A 977 -42.60 35.03 -6.41
C LEU A 977 -41.98 34.50 -5.10
N TRP A 978 -42.82 34.04 -4.17
CA TRP A 978 -42.35 33.48 -2.90
C TRP A 978 -41.55 32.18 -3.12
N ALA A 979 -41.95 31.36 -4.09
CA ALA A 979 -41.21 30.15 -4.46
C ALA A 979 -39.84 30.51 -5.06
N GLY A 980 -39.76 31.58 -5.86
CA GLY A 980 -38.48 32.07 -6.38
C GLY A 980 -37.46 32.43 -5.29
N TYR A 981 -37.89 33.16 -4.25
CA TYR A 981 -37.02 33.49 -3.11
C TYR A 981 -36.56 32.26 -2.34
N ILE A 982 -37.46 31.31 -2.06
CA ILE A 982 -37.10 30.07 -1.36
C ILE A 982 -36.15 29.22 -2.20
N ASN A 983 -36.39 29.14 -3.52
CA ASN A 983 -35.53 28.42 -4.43
C ASN A 983 -34.10 28.98 -4.42
N VAL A 984 -33.96 30.31 -4.45
CA VAL A 984 -32.67 30.98 -4.32
C VAL A 984 -32.01 30.62 -2.98
N ILE A 985 -32.71 30.76 -1.85
CA ILE A 985 -32.14 30.45 -0.52
C ILE A 985 -31.61 29.00 -0.48
N LEU A 986 -32.43 28.03 -0.90
CA LEU A 986 -32.04 26.63 -0.91
C LEU A 986 -30.84 26.39 -1.84
N PHE A 987 -30.82 27.02 -3.02
CA PHE A 987 -29.71 26.93 -3.95
C PHE A 987 -28.40 27.41 -3.34
N VAL A 988 -28.43 28.55 -2.64
CA VAL A 988 -27.19 29.13 -2.12
C VAL A 988 -26.59 28.33 -0.97
N PHE A 989 -27.41 27.62 -0.19
CA PHE A 989 -26.92 26.68 0.81
C PHE A 989 -26.50 25.34 0.20
N LEU A 990 -27.21 24.86 -0.83
CA LEU A 990 -26.90 23.60 -1.49
C LEU A 990 -25.51 23.61 -2.12
N ARG A 991 -25.12 24.70 -2.79
CA ARG A 991 -23.87 24.76 -3.55
C ARG A 991 -22.61 24.46 -2.71
N PRO A 992 -22.31 25.21 -1.63
CA PRO A 992 -21.16 24.92 -0.77
C PRO A 992 -21.31 23.60 0.00
N LEU A 993 -22.54 23.21 0.38
CA LEU A 993 -22.80 21.90 0.99
C LEU A 993 -22.43 20.77 0.04
N TYR A 994 -22.78 20.88 -1.24
CA TYR A 994 -22.53 19.86 -2.24
C TYR A 994 -21.03 19.65 -2.44
N TYR A 995 -20.25 20.69 -2.74
CA TYR A 995 -18.80 20.54 -2.91
C TYR A 995 -18.10 19.97 -1.68
N SER A 996 -18.50 20.43 -0.49
CA SER A 996 -17.91 19.94 0.77
C SER A 996 -18.25 18.47 1.02
N ALA A 997 -19.51 18.07 0.82
CA ALA A 997 -19.95 16.69 0.99
C ALA A 997 -19.34 15.72 -0.03
N MET A 998 -19.14 16.16 -1.27
CA MET A 998 -18.52 15.35 -2.32
C MET A 998 -17.03 15.13 -2.05
N SER A 999 -16.32 16.15 -1.58
CA SER A 999 -14.92 16.02 -1.14
C SER A 999 -14.80 15.10 0.08
N ASP A 1000 -15.70 15.22 1.05
CA ASP A 1000 -15.74 14.37 2.24
C ASP A 1000 -16.05 12.90 1.88
N TYR A 1001 -17.05 12.65 1.03
CA TYR A 1001 -17.35 11.31 0.52
C TYR A 1001 -16.15 10.70 -0.21
N ALA A 1002 -15.51 11.45 -1.10
CA ALA A 1002 -14.36 10.95 -1.84
C ALA A 1002 -13.21 10.55 -0.92
N THR A 1003 -13.00 11.32 0.14
CA THR A 1003 -12.01 11.04 1.18
C THR A 1003 -12.33 9.77 1.97
N LYS A 1004 -13.60 9.63 2.42
CA LYS A 1004 -14.03 8.50 3.26
C LYS A 1004 -14.11 7.16 2.53
N VAL A 1005 -14.42 7.17 1.23
CA VAL A 1005 -14.65 5.96 0.43
C VAL A 1005 -13.38 5.50 -0.28
N PHE A 1006 -12.66 6.42 -0.94
CA PHE A 1006 -11.54 6.09 -1.82
C PHE A 1006 -10.17 6.30 -1.17
N GLY A 1007 -10.10 7.06 -0.08
CA GLY A 1007 -8.87 7.30 0.68
C GLY A 1007 -8.02 8.45 0.15
N PHE A 1008 -7.10 8.93 0.97
CA PHE A 1008 -6.24 10.09 0.66
C PHE A 1008 -5.21 9.82 -0.45
N ALA A 1009 -4.77 8.56 -0.62
CA ALA A 1009 -3.73 8.19 -1.58
C ALA A 1009 -4.15 8.41 -3.05
N THR A 1010 -5.42 8.17 -3.37
CA THR A 1010 -5.99 8.34 -4.72
C THR A 1010 -6.90 9.56 -4.85
N PHE A 1011 -7.13 10.30 -3.76
CA PHE A 1011 -8.08 11.42 -3.66
C PHE A 1011 -7.96 12.42 -4.82
N GLY A 1012 -6.76 12.94 -5.09
CA GLY A 1012 -6.55 13.95 -6.13
C GLY A 1012 -6.93 13.46 -7.54
N ARG A 1013 -6.62 12.19 -7.85
CA ARG A 1013 -6.96 11.57 -9.15
C ARG A 1013 -8.45 11.29 -9.26
N VAL A 1014 -9.06 10.74 -8.22
CA VAL A 1014 -10.49 10.38 -8.21
C VAL A 1014 -11.37 11.63 -8.20
N TYR A 1015 -11.15 12.55 -7.26
CA TYR A 1015 -11.90 13.81 -7.17
C TYR A 1015 -11.68 14.71 -8.39
N GLY A 1016 -10.42 14.84 -8.84
CA GLY A 1016 -10.09 15.58 -10.06
C GLY A 1016 -10.78 15.01 -11.30
N THR A 1017 -10.91 13.69 -11.41
CA THR A 1017 -11.63 13.03 -12.52
C THR A 1017 -13.13 13.29 -12.46
N ILE A 1018 -13.75 13.23 -11.27
CA ILE A 1018 -15.18 13.55 -11.07
C ILE A 1018 -15.49 14.97 -11.57
N ILE A 1019 -14.70 15.95 -11.12
CA ILE A 1019 -14.87 17.36 -11.51
C ILE A 1019 -14.57 17.57 -13.00
N CYS A 1020 -13.54 16.92 -13.55
CA CYS A 1020 -13.20 17.03 -14.98
C CYS A 1020 -14.33 16.48 -15.87
N ILE A 1021 -14.86 15.29 -15.57
CA ILE A 1021 -15.98 14.69 -16.32
C ILE A 1021 -17.21 15.60 -16.23
N SER A 1022 -17.56 16.11 -15.04
CA SER A 1022 -18.69 17.02 -14.89
C SER A 1022 -18.49 18.33 -15.67
N GLY A 1023 -17.26 18.86 -15.73
CA GLY A 1023 -16.91 20.02 -16.54
C GLY A 1023 -17.11 19.79 -18.03
N LEU A 1024 -16.68 18.64 -18.57
CA LEU A 1024 -16.86 18.31 -19.99
C LEU A 1024 -18.34 18.21 -20.36
N VAL A 1025 -19.16 17.58 -19.52
CA VAL A 1025 -20.61 17.49 -19.75
C VAL A 1025 -21.28 18.86 -19.58
N ASN A 1026 -20.71 19.77 -18.80
CA ASN A 1026 -21.25 21.12 -18.62
C ASN A 1026 -21.32 21.94 -19.92
N LEU A 1027 -20.54 21.60 -20.95
CA LEU A 1027 -20.68 22.20 -22.29
C LEU A 1027 -22.06 21.93 -22.92
N SER A 1028 -22.75 20.86 -22.50
CA SER A 1028 -24.13 20.60 -22.93
C SER A 1028 -25.13 21.66 -22.47
N GLN A 1029 -24.77 22.49 -21.50
CA GLN A 1029 -25.60 23.60 -21.00
C GLN A 1029 -26.08 24.52 -22.13
N THR A 1030 -25.21 24.87 -23.08
CA THR A 1030 -25.59 25.73 -24.21
C THR A 1030 -26.61 25.06 -25.11
N GLY A 1031 -26.51 23.73 -25.29
CA GLY A 1031 -27.50 22.94 -26.03
C GLY A 1031 -28.84 22.84 -25.29
N ILE A 1032 -28.83 22.72 -23.96
CA ILE A 1032 -30.04 22.74 -23.13
C ILE A 1032 -30.74 24.10 -23.24
N ASP A 1033 -29.98 25.20 -23.19
CA ASP A 1033 -30.53 26.55 -23.37
C ASP A 1033 -31.15 26.75 -24.76
N ALA A 1034 -30.46 26.29 -25.81
CA ALA A 1034 -30.97 26.30 -27.17
C ALA A 1034 -32.29 25.51 -27.29
N LEU A 1035 -32.38 24.36 -26.62
CA LEU A 1035 -33.56 23.50 -26.63
C LEU A 1035 -34.73 24.13 -25.88
N THR A 1036 -34.48 24.78 -24.73
CA THR A 1036 -35.49 25.53 -23.97
C THR A 1036 -36.08 26.66 -24.82
N LYS A 1037 -35.24 27.45 -25.48
CA LYS A 1037 -35.71 28.60 -26.26
C LYS A 1037 -36.33 28.20 -27.61
N GLY A 1038 -35.80 27.18 -28.27
CA GLY A 1038 -36.30 26.68 -29.55
C GLY A 1038 -37.56 25.82 -29.41
N GLN A 1039 -37.41 24.59 -28.92
CA GLN A 1039 -38.49 23.58 -28.90
C GLN A 1039 -39.52 23.83 -27.80
N PHE A 1040 -39.10 24.33 -26.64
CA PHE A 1040 -40.02 24.62 -25.53
C PHE A 1040 -40.52 26.07 -25.51
N HIS A 1041 -40.23 26.86 -26.56
CA HIS A 1041 -40.68 28.24 -26.72
C HIS A 1041 -40.42 29.12 -25.48
N GLY A 1042 -39.26 28.93 -24.85
CA GLY A 1042 -38.83 29.67 -23.66
C GLY A 1042 -39.33 29.11 -22.33
N ASN A 1043 -40.06 27.98 -22.31
CA ASN A 1043 -40.53 27.36 -21.07
C ASN A 1043 -39.42 26.55 -20.37
N PRO A 1044 -38.95 26.97 -19.18
CA PRO A 1044 -37.87 26.27 -18.47
C PRO A 1044 -38.35 25.05 -17.65
N ILE A 1045 -39.67 24.90 -17.46
CA ILE A 1045 -40.26 23.89 -16.56
C ILE A 1045 -39.94 22.45 -17.01
N PRO A 1046 -40.07 22.06 -18.29
CA PRO A 1046 -39.76 20.69 -18.72
C PRO A 1046 -38.30 20.29 -18.44
N VAL A 1047 -37.36 21.20 -18.65
CA VAL A 1047 -35.94 20.99 -18.38
C VAL A 1047 -35.68 20.89 -16.88
N ASN A 1048 -36.26 21.79 -16.08
CA ASN A 1048 -36.13 21.76 -14.62
C ASN A 1048 -36.71 20.46 -14.03
N ILE A 1049 -37.86 20.00 -14.50
CA ILE A 1049 -38.47 18.72 -14.09
C ILE A 1049 -37.59 17.54 -14.50
N PHE A 1050 -37.06 17.53 -15.72
CA PHE A 1050 -36.20 16.44 -16.20
C PHE A 1050 -34.90 16.34 -15.37
N LEU A 1051 -34.23 17.46 -15.13
CA LEU A 1051 -33.00 17.50 -14.33
C LEU A 1051 -33.29 17.13 -12.86
N ALA A 1052 -34.41 17.59 -12.31
CA ALA A 1052 -34.84 17.24 -10.95
C ALA A 1052 -35.20 15.75 -10.82
N GLY A 1053 -35.94 15.20 -11.77
CA GLY A 1053 -36.31 13.78 -11.81
C GLY A 1053 -35.09 12.88 -11.97
N SER A 1054 -34.18 13.23 -12.88
CA SER A 1054 -32.92 12.49 -13.07
C SER A 1054 -32.04 12.54 -11.82
N ALA A 1055 -31.93 13.71 -11.20
CA ALA A 1055 -31.21 13.89 -9.94
C ALA A 1055 -31.82 13.08 -8.79
N PHE A 1056 -33.15 13.03 -8.69
CA PHE A 1056 -33.85 12.24 -7.69
C PHE A 1056 -33.60 10.75 -7.90
N VAL A 1057 -33.76 10.23 -9.12
CA VAL A 1057 -33.55 8.82 -9.44
C VAL A 1057 -32.11 8.39 -9.12
N VAL A 1058 -31.11 9.12 -9.64
CA VAL A 1058 -29.70 8.80 -9.43
C VAL A 1058 -29.30 9.02 -7.96
N GLY A 1059 -29.76 10.09 -7.35
CA GLY A 1059 -29.48 10.42 -5.95
C GLY A 1059 -30.06 9.39 -4.98
N THR A 1060 -31.33 8.99 -5.18
CA THR A 1060 -31.96 7.93 -4.39
C THR A 1060 -31.27 6.58 -4.60
N ALA A 1061 -30.87 6.25 -5.83
CA ALA A 1061 -30.09 5.04 -6.10
C ALA A 1061 -28.73 5.06 -5.35
N LEU A 1062 -28.03 6.19 -5.34
CA LEU A 1062 -26.79 6.37 -4.58
C LEU A 1062 -27.02 6.19 -3.08
N VAL A 1063 -28.02 6.87 -2.51
CA VAL A 1063 -28.33 6.77 -1.08
C VAL A 1063 -28.71 5.34 -0.68
N ILE A 1064 -29.56 4.67 -1.45
CA ILE A 1064 -29.95 3.27 -1.20
C ILE A 1064 -28.71 2.37 -1.28
N TYR A 1065 -27.92 2.49 -2.34
CA TYR A 1065 -26.72 1.67 -2.53
C TYR A 1065 -25.75 1.84 -1.36
N VAL A 1066 -25.40 3.08 -1.02
CA VAL A 1066 -24.48 3.38 0.08
C VAL A 1066 -25.05 2.90 1.41
N THR A 1067 -26.34 3.09 1.68
CA THR A 1067 -26.98 2.61 2.92
C THR A 1067 -26.97 1.08 3.02
N VAL A 1068 -27.23 0.37 1.92
CA VAL A 1068 -27.17 -1.10 1.87
C VAL A 1068 -25.75 -1.59 2.11
N GLN A 1069 -24.75 -0.93 1.51
CA GLN A 1069 -23.35 -1.31 1.73
C GLN A 1069 -22.90 -1.04 3.17
N VAL A 1070 -23.26 0.11 3.76
CA VAL A 1070 -23.01 0.39 5.18
C VAL A 1070 -23.65 -0.67 6.06
N TYR A 1071 -24.89 -1.05 5.77
CA TYR A 1071 -25.58 -2.11 6.53
C TYR A 1071 -24.88 -3.46 6.37
N ARG A 1072 -24.43 -3.83 5.16
CA ARG A 1072 -23.68 -5.06 4.92
C ARG A 1072 -22.33 -5.06 5.64
N MET A 1073 -21.60 -3.94 5.60
CA MET A 1073 -20.31 -3.78 6.27
C MET A 1073 -20.48 -3.83 7.79
N ARG A 1074 -21.47 -3.11 8.34
CA ARG A 1074 -21.79 -3.16 9.78
C ARG A 1074 -22.27 -4.53 10.21
N LYS A 1075 -23.11 -5.19 9.43
CA LYS A 1075 -23.55 -6.55 9.75
C LYS A 1075 -22.37 -7.53 9.77
N LYS A 1076 -21.41 -7.38 8.85
CA LYS A 1076 -20.19 -8.18 8.83
C LYS A 1076 -19.32 -7.91 10.07
N LEU A 1077 -19.14 -6.63 10.43
CA LEU A 1077 -18.44 -6.22 11.65
C LEU A 1077 -19.16 -6.68 12.92
N ASP A 1078 -20.49 -6.51 13.02
CA ASP A 1078 -21.31 -6.97 14.14
C ASP A 1078 -21.32 -8.52 14.24
N GLU A 1079 -21.19 -9.24 13.12
CA GLU A 1079 -21.03 -10.70 13.10
C GLU A 1079 -19.62 -11.09 13.60
N GLU A 1080 -18.57 -10.39 13.17
CA GLU A 1080 -17.19 -10.54 13.67
C GLU A 1080 -17.06 -10.17 15.17
N ASP A 1081 -17.75 -9.12 15.60
CA ASP A 1081 -17.83 -8.63 16.98
C ASP A 1081 -18.72 -9.54 17.85
N ALA A 1082 -19.84 -10.03 17.33
CA ALA A 1082 -20.68 -11.00 18.05
C ALA A 1082 -19.97 -12.34 18.22
N ILE A 1083 -19.12 -12.76 17.27
CA ILE A 1083 -18.26 -13.94 17.42
C ILE A 1083 -17.19 -13.70 18.50
N THR A 1084 -16.61 -12.50 18.60
CA THR A 1084 -15.65 -12.18 19.67
C THR A 1084 -16.30 -11.97 21.04
N VAL A 1085 -17.51 -11.39 21.11
CA VAL A 1085 -18.30 -11.22 22.35
C VAL A 1085 -18.87 -12.55 22.86
N THR A 1086 -19.37 -13.43 21.98
CA THR A 1086 -19.80 -14.77 22.40
C THR A 1086 -18.64 -15.62 22.92
N ASN A 1087 -17.43 -15.44 22.40
CA ASN A 1087 -16.23 -16.08 22.96
C ASN A 1087 -15.83 -15.51 24.33
N THR A 1088 -16.17 -14.25 24.66
CA THR A 1088 -15.92 -13.66 25.99
C THR A 1088 -17.03 -13.97 27.01
N ASP A 1089 -18.29 -14.03 26.60
CA ASP A 1089 -19.42 -14.43 27.46
C ASP A 1089 -19.40 -15.93 27.79
N VAL A 1090 -18.88 -16.78 26.90
CA VAL A 1090 -18.63 -18.21 27.22
C VAL A 1090 -17.52 -18.35 28.27
N GLY A 1091 -16.54 -17.43 28.30
CA GLY A 1091 -15.55 -17.31 29.38
C GLY A 1091 -16.19 -16.91 30.71
N SER A 1092 -17.08 -15.91 30.71
CA SER A 1092 -17.80 -15.40 31.89
C SER A 1092 -18.79 -16.42 32.49
N ILE A 1093 -19.50 -17.19 31.66
CA ILE A 1093 -20.39 -18.27 32.13
C ILE A 1093 -19.57 -19.45 32.68
N MET A 1094 -18.40 -19.74 32.10
CA MET A 1094 -17.48 -20.74 32.65
C MET A 1094 -16.93 -20.29 34.01
N GLU A 1095 -16.62 -19.00 34.17
CA GLU A 1095 -16.14 -18.41 35.43
C GLU A 1095 -17.24 -18.40 36.52
N SER A 1096 -18.49 -18.11 36.14
CA SER A 1096 -19.66 -18.22 37.02
C SER A 1096 -20.01 -19.65 37.44
N LEU A 1097 -19.70 -20.65 36.61
CA LEU A 1097 -19.91 -22.07 36.94
C LEU A 1097 -18.74 -22.64 37.78
N LEU A 1098 -17.59 -21.99 37.74
CA LEU A 1098 -16.42 -22.33 38.57
C LEU A 1098 -16.48 -21.68 39.97
N GLU A 1099 -17.31 -20.66 40.18
CA GLU A 1099 -17.51 -20.01 41.50
C GLU A 1099 -18.52 -20.72 42.43
N GLU A 1100 -19.28 -21.74 41.97
CA GLU A 1100 -20.28 -22.41 42.83
C GLU A 1100 -19.73 -23.50 43.78
N ASP A 1101 -18.44 -23.87 43.69
CA ASP A 1101 -17.89 -25.04 44.40
C ASP A 1101 -16.76 -24.75 45.43
N GLU A 1102 -16.63 -23.53 45.96
CA GLU A 1102 -15.74 -23.28 47.11
C GLU A 1102 -16.46 -23.17 48.47
N PRO A 1103 -16.03 -23.92 49.51
CA PRO A 1103 -16.66 -23.93 50.81
C PRO A 1103 -16.40 -22.63 51.59
N ARG A 1104 -17.48 -22.01 52.06
CA ARG A 1104 -17.46 -20.85 52.96
C ARG A 1104 -16.75 -21.14 54.29
N GLY A 1105 -15.64 -20.45 54.54
CA GLY A 1105 -15.29 -19.98 55.88
C GLY A 1105 -13.79 -19.85 56.16
N TYR A 1106 -13.28 -18.62 56.30
CA TYR A 1106 -12.79 -18.05 57.58
C TYR A 1106 -12.15 -16.65 57.38
N GLY A 1107 -12.58 -15.67 58.17
CA GLY A 1107 -11.67 -14.67 58.75
C GLY A 1107 -11.55 -13.29 58.09
N THR A 1108 -12.54 -12.42 58.34
CA THR A 1108 -12.42 -10.95 58.22
C THR A 1108 -11.34 -10.38 59.16
N VAL A 1109 -10.47 -9.49 58.66
CA VAL A 1109 -9.72 -8.54 59.50
C VAL A 1109 -9.90 -7.11 58.98
N GLN A 1110 -10.56 -6.29 59.81
CA GLN A 1110 -10.77 -4.86 59.63
C GLN A 1110 -9.46 -4.07 59.71
N ARG A 1111 -9.25 -3.14 58.77
CA ARG A 1111 -8.17 -2.16 58.82
C ARG A 1111 -8.60 -0.95 59.66
N GLN A 1112 -8.01 -0.78 60.85
CA GLN A 1112 -8.14 0.46 61.62
C GLN A 1112 -7.33 1.58 60.95
N ARG A 1113 -7.99 2.71 60.64
CA ARG A 1113 -7.36 4.01 60.41
C ARG A 1113 -7.17 4.72 61.74
N GLN A 1114 -6.10 5.51 61.87
CA GLN A 1114 -5.95 6.82 62.57
C GLN A 1114 -4.45 7.07 62.92
N PRO A 1115 -4.01 8.29 63.29
CA PRO A 1115 -4.36 9.63 62.78
C PRO A 1115 -3.16 10.61 62.79
N TRP A 1116 -2.56 10.93 61.65
CA TRP A 1116 -1.86 12.20 61.38
C TRP A 1116 -1.51 12.23 59.89
N GLU A 1117 -1.41 13.44 59.32
CA GLU A 1117 -1.41 13.81 57.88
C GLU A 1117 -2.85 13.92 57.31
N VAL A 1118 -3.51 15.07 57.12
CA VAL A 1118 -3.15 16.51 56.98
C VAL A 1118 -1.99 16.82 56.05
#